data_AF-A0AAE0NZY9-F1
#
_entry.id   AF-A0AAE0NZY9-F1
#
_cell.length_a   1.000
_cell.length_b   1.000
_cell.length_c   1.000
_cell.angle_alpha   90.00
_cell.angle_beta   90.00
_cell.angle_gamma   90.00
#
_symmetry.space_group_name_H-M   'P 1'
#
loop_
_entity.id
_entity.type
_entity.pdbx_description
1 polymer ?
#
loop_
_entity_poly.entity_id
_entity_poly.type
_entity_poly.pdbx_seq_one_letter_code
_entity_poly.pdbx_strand_id
1 'polypeptide(L)'
;MADRKPHISFIGLGAMGFGMATNLLKEGYTVTGFDVWGPTLERFKAAGGLTATTPSEAVAEKDFCVCMVATQQQAQAVLLEGPNAAIQTLPQGAALLLCSTVPCDYVQSLQKELESRGRGDILLVDAPVSGGAARAADGTLSIMAGMSDAALAKARPLLAAMADPAKLYIVEGGIGAGSNMKMVHQVLAACQILSSSEAMGFADQLGLDLAKAQAAVLESDAWNWMFEHRTPRMLTQFQPVASATFIIIKDTGIITAEGRRSAFPTLMTSVAEQVYYSAISRGYGPDDDSSLIRLYTEGKGKVGPVHGLAETGEAKLALVINLLKGILICAAAESLAFANAVGLDLDQVYDLCINAAGGSKILQKFGPDIIKAFREGTASQGWAAQAGETELKEIFAKLKAAVEEAQRIKTPLFLGNQAYNIIQLALQSGPQGLAAGAVTKRTVKTTIAPSALDHAQVLSLSCRWGPKILPTTMEAATYQHFFNHGKPEADPEETRNCHWCQLRSFKTHAKIPISIVNKEDEAVLNPNFRFIDRSVVAEDVPIAEECFRTGCDCKDNEDCMYNTCQCLDEMADDDDGGGDSDEIRGVRPRRKRFAYYSQGQKAGLLRSRILHSREPIYECHDGCSCTSACPNRVVERGRTVPLTIFKTKDRGWGVRSPVDIKKGQFVDRYLGEIITSKEADRRRDASTIARRKDVYLFALDKFSDPESIDPLLQAPPLEVDGEFMSGPTRFINHSCEPNMRIFARVGDHADKHIHDLALFAIRDIPMEEELTFDYVDGLEELDHDAHNPSQTKNMTKCLCGKPRCRGYLW
;
A
#
# COMPACT_ATOMS: atom_id res chain seq x y z
N MET A 1 20.66 33.23 -42.66
CA MET A 1 21.08 32.93 -41.28
C MET A 1 20.59 31.52 -41.00
N ALA A 2 21.47 30.57 -40.67
CA ALA A 2 21.00 29.24 -40.29
C ALA A 2 20.09 29.39 -39.06
N ASP A 3 18.86 28.86 -39.11
CA ASP A 3 17.92 28.93 -38.00
C ASP A 3 18.60 28.36 -36.75
N ARG A 4 18.82 29.22 -35.75
CA ARG A 4 19.49 28.85 -34.52
C ARG A 4 18.56 27.91 -33.74
N LYS A 5 19.00 26.68 -33.46
CA LYS A 5 18.21 25.72 -32.65
C LYS A 5 17.84 26.34 -31.29
N PRO A 6 16.62 26.10 -30.77
CA PRO A 6 16.15 26.68 -29.53
C PRO A 6 16.97 26.22 -28.32
N HIS A 7 16.98 27.02 -27.25
CA HIS A 7 17.56 26.62 -25.97
C HIS A 7 16.57 25.71 -25.23
N ILE A 8 17.05 24.55 -24.80
CA ILE A 8 16.27 23.53 -24.10
C ILE A 8 16.72 23.44 -22.65
N SER A 9 15.77 23.22 -21.75
CA SER A 9 16.03 22.78 -20.38
C SER A 9 15.84 21.28 -20.24
N PHE A 10 16.71 20.62 -19.48
CA PHE A 10 16.69 19.17 -19.28
C PHE A 10 16.78 18.84 -17.79
N ILE A 11 15.72 18.30 -17.24
CA ILE A 11 15.60 17.93 -15.82
C ILE A 11 15.76 16.41 -15.70
N GLY A 12 16.73 15.97 -14.91
CA GLY A 12 17.10 14.57 -14.71
C GLY A 12 18.21 14.13 -15.67
N LEU A 13 19.41 13.93 -15.14
CA LEU A 13 20.64 13.52 -15.82
C LEU A 13 21.13 12.15 -15.34
N GLY A 14 20.18 11.26 -15.00
CA GLY A 14 20.45 9.84 -14.80
C GLY A 14 20.87 9.14 -16.10
N ALA A 15 21.03 7.81 -16.10
CA ALA A 15 21.57 7.08 -17.25
C ALA A 15 20.88 7.39 -18.59
N MET A 16 19.54 7.42 -18.62
CA MET A 16 18.76 7.79 -19.80
C MET A 16 18.85 9.28 -20.12
N GLY A 17 18.57 10.13 -19.12
CA GLY A 17 18.51 11.58 -19.29
C GLY A 17 19.85 12.18 -19.74
N PHE A 18 20.97 11.68 -19.21
CA PHE A 18 22.30 12.07 -19.65
C PHE A 18 22.55 11.73 -21.13
N GLY A 19 22.16 10.54 -21.58
CA GLY A 19 22.26 10.15 -22.99
C GLY A 19 21.43 11.08 -23.89
N MET A 20 20.17 11.32 -23.52
CA MET A 20 19.28 12.21 -24.27
C MET A 20 19.81 13.65 -24.33
N ALA A 21 20.23 14.21 -23.20
CA ALA A 21 20.72 15.59 -23.12
C ALA A 21 22.02 15.77 -23.91
N THR A 22 22.94 14.81 -23.84
CA THR A 22 24.20 14.86 -24.61
C THR A 22 23.97 14.63 -26.11
N ASN A 23 22.99 13.82 -26.50
CA ASN A 23 22.57 13.72 -27.90
C ASN A 23 22.06 15.07 -28.43
N LEU A 24 21.23 15.77 -27.66
CA LEU A 24 20.74 17.10 -28.04
C LEU A 24 21.88 18.13 -28.21
N LEU A 25 22.94 18.05 -27.40
CA LEU A 25 24.15 18.86 -27.60
C LEU A 25 24.84 18.55 -28.94
N LYS A 26 24.99 17.26 -29.29
CA LYS A 26 25.57 16.84 -30.58
C LYS A 26 24.75 17.34 -31.77
N GLU A 27 23.43 17.32 -31.62
CA GLU A 27 22.47 17.88 -32.57
C GLU A 27 22.55 19.41 -32.69
N GLY A 28 23.35 20.09 -31.88
CA GLY A 28 23.56 21.54 -31.93
C GLY A 28 22.54 22.36 -31.14
N TYR A 29 21.75 21.74 -30.27
CA TYR A 29 20.94 22.48 -29.29
C TYR A 29 21.83 23.03 -28.18
N THR A 30 21.47 24.20 -27.65
CA THR A 30 21.99 24.64 -26.34
C THR A 30 21.11 23.99 -25.27
N VAL A 31 21.71 23.31 -24.30
CA VAL A 31 20.98 22.58 -23.25
C VAL A 31 21.43 23.02 -21.86
N THR A 32 20.49 23.45 -21.02
CA THR A 32 20.70 23.67 -19.59
C THR A 32 20.15 22.50 -18.80
N GLY A 33 21.03 21.73 -18.15
CA GLY A 33 20.71 20.57 -17.35
C GLY A 33 20.50 20.89 -15.87
N PHE A 34 19.61 20.14 -15.23
CA PHE A 34 19.45 20.10 -13.78
C PHE A 34 19.33 18.64 -13.30
N ASP A 35 20.00 18.31 -12.20
CA ASP A 35 19.89 17.04 -11.48
C ASP A 35 20.18 17.29 -10.00
N VAL A 36 19.59 16.48 -9.13
CA VAL A 36 19.82 16.55 -7.68
C VAL A 36 21.22 16.06 -7.29
N TRP A 37 21.86 15.28 -8.16
CA TRP A 37 23.17 14.69 -7.93
C TRP A 37 24.28 15.52 -8.58
N GLY A 38 25.04 16.26 -7.76
CA GLY A 38 26.13 17.14 -8.24
C GLY A 38 27.10 16.49 -9.24
N PRO A 39 27.58 15.25 -9.04
CA PRO A 39 28.47 14.60 -9.99
C PRO A 39 27.93 14.42 -11.41
N THR A 40 26.61 14.25 -11.61
CA THR A 40 26.05 14.17 -12.98
C THR A 40 26.02 15.53 -13.67
N LEU A 41 25.83 16.62 -12.91
CA LEU A 41 25.96 17.99 -13.41
C LEU A 41 27.39 18.30 -13.87
N GLU A 42 28.40 17.97 -13.07
CA GLU A 42 29.81 18.18 -13.45
C GLU A 42 30.17 17.39 -14.70
N ARG A 43 29.71 16.14 -14.79
CA ARG A 43 29.88 15.31 -15.99
C ARG A 43 29.17 15.92 -17.21
N PHE A 44 27.99 16.50 -17.04
CA PHE A 44 27.24 17.11 -18.14
C PHE A 44 27.87 18.41 -18.62
N LYS A 45 28.37 19.23 -17.68
CA LYS A 45 29.16 20.41 -17.97
C LYS A 45 30.43 20.08 -18.74
N ALA A 46 31.14 19.01 -18.34
CA ALA A 46 32.30 18.51 -19.07
C ALA A 46 31.96 18.03 -20.51
N ALA A 47 30.73 17.60 -20.75
CA ALA A 47 30.23 17.24 -22.09
C ALA A 47 29.80 18.45 -22.94
N GLY A 48 29.95 19.67 -22.43
CA GLY A 48 29.60 20.92 -23.13
C GLY A 48 28.19 21.46 -22.82
N GLY A 49 27.49 20.85 -21.85
CA GLY A 49 26.19 21.33 -21.39
C GLY A 49 26.30 22.52 -20.44
N LEU A 50 25.24 23.32 -20.35
CA LEU A 50 25.07 24.30 -19.28
C LEU A 50 24.37 23.62 -18.09
N THR A 51 24.54 24.13 -16.88
CA THR A 51 23.95 23.56 -15.67
C THR A 51 23.28 24.65 -14.83
N ALA A 52 22.16 24.30 -14.18
CA ALA A 52 21.48 25.15 -13.21
C ALA A 52 21.54 24.54 -11.80
N THR A 53 21.33 25.36 -10.77
CA THR A 53 21.32 24.89 -9.37
C THR A 53 19.91 24.58 -8.87
N THR A 54 18.88 25.02 -9.58
CA THR A 54 17.48 24.71 -9.29
C THR A 54 16.69 24.40 -10.57
N PRO A 55 15.52 23.71 -10.47
CA PRO A 55 14.65 23.48 -11.62
C PRO A 55 14.17 24.78 -12.26
N SER A 56 13.74 25.75 -11.44
CA SER A 56 13.29 27.06 -11.93
C SER A 56 14.37 27.81 -12.73
N GLU A 57 15.63 27.78 -12.30
CA GLU A 57 16.75 28.36 -13.06
C GLU A 57 16.98 27.63 -14.38
N ALA A 58 16.86 26.31 -14.37
CA ALA A 58 17.07 25.48 -15.56
C ALA A 58 16.12 25.89 -16.69
N VAL A 59 14.86 26.13 -16.35
CA VAL A 59 13.79 26.35 -17.33
C VAL A 59 13.52 27.83 -17.67
N ALA A 60 14.03 28.78 -16.87
CA ALA A 60 13.82 30.21 -17.08
C ALA A 60 14.29 30.66 -18.48
N GLU A 61 13.41 31.29 -19.28
CA GLU A 61 13.67 31.73 -20.67
C GLU A 61 13.89 30.60 -21.70
N LYS A 62 13.51 29.34 -21.41
CA LYS A 62 13.61 28.20 -22.34
C LYS A 62 12.23 27.76 -22.82
N ASP A 63 12.04 27.70 -24.13
CA ASP A 63 10.77 27.28 -24.77
C ASP A 63 10.42 25.80 -24.59
N PHE A 64 11.39 24.99 -24.16
CA PHE A 64 11.26 23.55 -24.01
C PHE A 64 11.85 23.09 -22.68
N CYS A 65 11.11 22.22 -21.98
CA CYS A 65 11.56 21.51 -20.79
C CYS A 65 11.35 20.01 -20.98
N VAL A 66 12.44 19.25 -20.98
CA VAL A 66 12.40 17.78 -20.96
C VAL A 66 12.58 17.31 -19.52
N CYS A 67 11.61 16.54 -19.00
CA CYS A 67 11.65 15.97 -17.66
C CYS A 67 11.82 14.45 -17.74
N MET A 68 13.01 13.97 -17.36
CA MET A 68 13.42 12.57 -17.43
C MET A 68 13.92 12.08 -16.05
N VAL A 69 12.97 11.83 -15.15
CA VAL A 69 13.20 11.32 -13.80
C VAL A 69 12.62 9.91 -13.65
N ALA A 70 12.90 9.22 -12.54
CA ALA A 70 12.55 7.81 -12.42
C ALA A 70 11.06 7.58 -12.10
N THR A 71 10.43 8.48 -11.35
CA THR A 71 9.11 8.29 -10.74
C THR A 71 8.21 9.52 -10.87
N GLN A 72 6.89 9.30 -10.77
CA GLN A 72 5.91 10.40 -10.74
C GLN A 72 6.12 11.34 -9.54
N GLN A 73 6.59 10.82 -8.40
CA GLN A 73 6.93 11.58 -7.20
C GLN A 73 8.01 12.63 -7.53
N GLN A 74 9.07 12.20 -8.20
CA GLN A 74 10.18 13.06 -8.58
C GLN A 74 9.72 14.09 -9.62
N ALA A 75 8.87 13.69 -10.56
CA ALA A 75 8.30 14.59 -11.56
C ALA A 75 7.42 15.66 -10.87
N GLN A 76 6.56 15.27 -9.94
CA GLN A 76 5.72 16.18 -9.16
C GLN A 76 6.58 17.18 -8.37
N ALA A 77 7.55 16.66 -7.62
CA ALA A 77 8.42 17.48 -6.79
C ALA A 77 9.19 18.53 -7.61
N VAL A 78 9.81 18.11 -8.72
CA VAL A 78 10.66 18.99 -9.52
C VAL A 78 9.86 19.98 -10.38
N LEU A 79 8.66 19.58 -10.82
CA LEU A 79 7.83 20.41 -11.68
C LEU A 79 6.97 21.39 -10.87
N LEU A 80 6.37 20.96 -9.76
CA LEU A 80 5.25 21.66 -9.12
C LEU A 80 5.47 22.07 -7.65
N GLU A 81 6.41 21.45 -6.93
CA GLU A 81 6.53 21.62 -5.48
C GLU A 81 7.70 22.51 -5.07
N GLY A 82 7.49 23.28 -3.99
CA GLY A 82 8.51 24.14 -3.41
C GLY A 82 8.71 25.49 -4.12
N PRO A 83 9.56 26.36 -3.57
CA PRO A 83 9.78 27.72 -4.06
C PRO A 83 10.59 27.80 -5.36
N ASN A 84 11.18 26.68 -5.82
CA ASN A 84 12.03 26.63 -7.02
C ASN A 84 11.50 25.64 -8.07
N ALA A 85 10.20 25.33 -8.01
CA ALA A 85 9.54 24.42 -8.95
C ALA A 85 9.66 24.92 -10.39
N ALA A 86 9.86 24.01 -11.35
CA ALA A 86 10.09 24.38 -12.76
C ALA A 86 8.96 25.25 -13.33
N ILE A 87 7.69 24.93 -13.06
CA ILE A 87 6.57 25.66 -13.68
C ILE A 87 6.47 27.14 -13.30
N GLN A 88 7.20 27.60 -12.27
CA GLN A 88 7.11 28.99 -11.82
C GLN A 88 7.79 29.97 -12.78
N THR A 89 8.86 29.52 -13.44
CA THR A 89 9.68 30.34 -14.34
C THR A 89 9.67 29.85 -15.78
N LEU A 90 9.02 28.71 -16.05
CA LEU A 90 8.86 28.19 -17.41
C LEU A 90 8.08 29.23 -18.25
N PRO A 91 8.59 29.67 -19.42
CA PRO A 91 7.96 30.71 -20.24
C PRO A 91 6.52 30.39 -20.66
N GLN A 92 5.78 31.43 -21.03
CA GLN A 92 4.42 31.28 -21.52
C GLN A 92 4.40 30.50 -22.85
N GLY A 93 3.52 29.50 -22.97
CA GLY A 93 3.41 28.69 -24.19
C GLY A 93 4.57 27.71 -24.40
N ALA A 94 5.43 27.49 -23.39
CA ALA A 94 6.51 26.52 -23.47
C ALA A 94 6.00 25.08 -23.54
N ALA A 95 6.78 24.20 -24.15
CA ALA A 95 6.47 22.77 -24.19
C ALA A 95 7.16 22.03 -23.04
N LEU A 96 6.37 21.28 -22.26
CA LEU A 96 6.86 20.42 -21.18
C LEU A 96 6.73 18.96 -21.62
N LEU A 97 7.86 18.33 -21.92
CA LEU A 97 7.95 16.93 -22.35
C LEU A 97 8.21 16.07 -21.12
N LEU A 98 7.21 15.33 -20.66
CA LEU A 98 7.36 14.33 -19.62
C LEU A 98 7.78 13.00 -20.26
N CYS A 99 9.06 12.68 -20.14
CA CYS A 99 9.64 11.47 -20.75
C CYS A 99 9.77 10.28 -19.79
N SER A 100 9.28 10.47 -18.57
CA SER A 100 9.35 9.46 -17.49
C SER A 100 8.26 8.40 -17.68
N THR A 101 8.54 7.14 -17.34
CA THR A 101 7.48 6.12 -17.26
C THR A 101 6.70 6.31 -15.97
N VAL A 102 5.46 6.77 -16.09
CA VAL A 102 4.55 7.12 -15.00
C VAL A 102 3.13 6.61 -15.31
N PRO A 103 2.25 6.49 -14.31
CA PRO A 103 0.83 6.24 -14.50
C PRO A 103 0.14 7.27 -15.40
N CYS A 104 -0.84 6.83 -16.20
CA CYS A 104 -1.63 7.68 -17.10
C CYS A 104 -2.46 8.72 -16.33
N ASP A 105 -3.06 8.33 -15.20
CA ASP A 105 -3.85 9.21 -14.34
C ASP A 105 -3.00 10.33 -13.71
N TYR A 106 -1.73 10.07 -13.42
CA TYR A 106 -0.79 11.09 -12.97
C TYR A 106 -0.60 12.18 -14.04
N VAL A 107 -0.36 11.82 -15.30
CA VAL A 107 -0.13 12.83 -16.36
C VAL A 107 -1.39 13.64 -16.64
N GLN A 108 -2.56 13.00 -16.59
CA GLN A 108 -3.85 13.68 -16.69
C GLN A 108 -4.10 14.63 -15.51
N SER A 109 -3.70 14.23 -14.30
CA SER A 109 -3.79 15.07 -13.10
C SER A 109 -2.81 16.24 -13.17
N LEU A 110 -1.59 16.03 -13.68
CA LEU A 110 -0.60 17.07 -13.94
C LEU A 110 -1.18 18.13 -14.88
N GLN A 111 -1.84 17.73 -15.98
CA GLN A 111 -2.49 18.68 -16.90
C GLN A 111 -3.53 19.55 -16.17
N LYS A 112 -4.43 18.94 -15.39
CA LYS A 112 -5.45 19.66 -14.61
C LYS A 112 -4.83 20.59 -13.58
N GLU A 113 -3.74 20.17 -12.96
CA GLU A 113 -3.05 20.97 -11.96
C GLU A 113 -2.36 22.19 -12.59
N LEU A 114 -1.73 22.05 -13.77
CA LEU A 114 -1.20 23.17 -14.54
C LEU A 114 -2.29 24.20 -14.84
N GLU A 115 -3.46 23.75 -15.30
CA GLU A 115 -4.61 24.62 -15.55
C GLU A 115 -5.07 25.34 -14.28
N SER A 116 -5.21 24.62 -13.16
CA SER A 116 -5.63 25.18 -11.87
C SER A 116 -4.68 26.27 -11.33
N ARG A 117 -3.40 26.19 -11.70
CA ARG A 117 -2.35 27.14 -11.33
C ARG A 117 -2.23 28.31 -12.32
N GLY A 118 -3.17 28.45 -13.25
CA GLY A 118 -3.15 29.49 -14.28
C GLY A 118 -2.07 29.25 -15.35
N ARG A 119 -1.55 28.02 -15.44
CA ARG A 119 -0.51 27.59 -16.39
C ARG A 119 -1.05 26.66 -17.48
N GLY A 120 -2.34 26.81 -17.83
CA GLY A 120 -2.95 26.10 -18.97
C GLY A 120 -2.34 26.48 -20.32
N ASP A 121 -1.46 27.48 -20.37
CA ASP A 121 -0.65 27.83 -21.54
C ASP A 121 0.48 26.81 -21.82
N ILE A 122 0.92 26.03 -20.82
CA ILE A 122 1.99 25.06 -20.99
C ILE A 122 1.50 23.93 -21.90
N LEU A 123 2.25 23.67 -22.97
CA LEU A 123 1.98 22.58 -23.90
C LEU A 123 2.59 21.29 -23.33
N LEU A 124 1.81 20.58 -22.51
CA LEU A 124 2.22 19.29 -21.94
C LEU A 124 2.29 18.21 -23.05
N VAL A 125 3.34 17.41 -23.00
CA VAL A 125 3.59 16.27 -23.89
C VAL A 125 3.90 15.04 -23.03
N ASP A 126 3.00 14.06 -23.05
CA ASP A 126 3.18 12.74 -22.43
C ASP A 126 4.01 11.87 -23.37
N ALA A 127 5.34 11.83 -23.19
CA ALA A 127 6.27 11.19 -24.14
C ALA A 127 7.26 10.22 -23.47
N PRO A 128 6.79 9.20 -22.73
CA PRO A 128 7.67 8.16 -22.22
C PRO A 128 8.51 7.50 -23.32
N VAL A 129 9.66 6.97 -22.93
CA VAL A 129 10.68 6.47 -23.87
C VAL A 129 11.08 5.02 -23.63
N SER A 130 11.68 4.40 -24.64
CA SER A 130 12.23 3.03 -24.60
C SER A 130 13.48 2.93 -25.49
N GLY A 131 14.46 2.11 -25.08
CA GLY A 131 15.69 1.88 -25.87
C GLY A 131 16.99 1.85 -25.06
N GLY A 132 16.97 2.23 -23.79
CA GLY A 132 18.16 2.23 -22.93
C GLY A 132 19.13 3.38 -23.22
N ALA A 133 20.16 3.51 -22.37
CA ALA A 133 21.08 4.65 -22.38
C ALA A 133 21.89 4.78 -23.68
N ALA A 134 22.18 3.66 -24.35
CA ALA A 134 22.87 3.67 -25.64
C ALA A 134 22.03 4.37 -26.72
N ARG A 135 20.79 3.91 -26.95
CA ARG A 135 19.88 4.53 -27.92
C ARG A 135 19.50 5.97 -27.55
N ALA A 136 19.49 6.29 -26.26
CA ALA A 136 19.34 7.67 -25.78
C ALA A 136 20.51 8.57 -26.25
N ALA A 137 21.75 8.09 -26.12
CA ALA A 137 22.95 8.81 -26.53
C ALA A 137 23.12 8.95 -28.05
N ASP A 138 22.46 8.07 -28.81
CA ASP A 138 22.44 8.03 -30.26
C ASP A 138 21.22 8.75 -30.88
N GLY A 139 20.27 9.21 -30.05
CA GLY A 139 19.06 9.87 -30.54
C GLY A 139 18.09 8.93 -31.27
N THR A 140 18.16 7.62 -31.00
CA THR A 140 17.39 6.59 -31.70
C THR A 140 16.35 5.93 -30.79
N LEU A 141 15.81 6.64 -29.80
CA LEU A 141 14.82 6.09 -28.88
C LEU A 141 13.52 5.73 -29.60
N SER A 142 12.80 4.78 -29.02
CA SER A 142 11.37 4.65 -29.28
C SER A 142 10.64 5.60 -28.33
N ILE A 143 9.85 6.52 -28.87
CA ILE A 143 9.10 7.51 -28.07
C ILE A 143 7.61 7.29 -28.31
N MET A 144 6.84 7.16 -27.24
CA MET A 144 5.39 6.97 -27.26
C MET A 144 4.75 8.26 -26.77
N ALA A 145 4.24 9.08 -27.68
CA ALA A 145 3.88 10.45 -27.39
C ALA A 145 2.36 10.70 -27.55
N GLY A 146 1.68 11.01 -26.46
CA GLY A 146 0.29 11.49 -26.41
C GLY A 146 0.24 12.98 -26.05
N MET A 147 -0.43 13.80 -26.87
CA MET A 147 -0.52 15.25 -26.67
C MET A 147 -1.66 15.88 -27.49
N SER A 148 -1.88 17.19 -27.35
CA SER A 148 -2.76 17.96 -28.24
C SER A 148 -2.07 18.32 -29.57
N ASP A 149 -2.83 18.67 -30.60
CA ASP A 149 -2.27 19.11 -31.89
C ASP A 149 -1.35 20.32 -31.77
N ALA A 150 -1.69 21.26 -30.88
CA ALA A 150 -0.86 22.43 -30.61
C ALA A 150 0.49 22.04 -29.98
N ALA A 151 0.47 21.13 -29.01
CA ALA A 151 1.68 20.59 -28.39
C ALA A 151 2.51 19.79 -29.41
N LEU A 152 1.87 18.99 -30.26
CA LEU A 152 2.53 18.25 -31.33
C LEU A 152 3.23 19.19 -32.31
N ALA A 153 2.55 20.24 -32.77
CA ALA A 153 3.12 21.22 -33.69
C ALA A 153 4.38 21.88 -33.12
N LYS A 154 4.42 22.20 -31.82
CA LYS A 154 5.60 22.79 -31.15
C LYS A 154 6.69 21.74 -30.87
N ALA A 155 6.33 20.57 -30.36
CA ALA A 155 7.29 19.59 -29.82
C ALA A 155 7.86 18.62 -30.86
N ARG A 156 7.22 18.44 -32.02
CA ARG A 156 7.63 17.45 -33.04
C ARG A 156 9.11 17.55 -33.46
N PRO A 157 9.69 18.74 -33.71
CA PRO A 157 11.12 18.82 -34.06
C PRO A 157 12.05 18.29 -32.97
N LEU A 158 11.71 18.54 -31.69
CA LEU A 158 12.50 18.08 -30.56
C LEU A 158 12.31 16.57 -30.32
N LEU A 159 11.08 16.07 -30.42
CA LEU A 159 10.81 14.63 -30.36
C LEU A 159 11.57 13.86 -31.45
N ALA A 160 11.57 14.38 -32.68
CA ALA A 160 12.30 13.78 -33.80
C ALA A 160 13.83 13.79 -33.61
N ALA A 161 14.39 14.76 -32.88
CA ALA A 161 15.82 14.80 -32.58
C ALA A 161 16.26 13.76 -31.52
N MET A 162 15.30 13.18 -30.78
CA MET A 162 15.57 12.18 -29.73
C MET A 162 15.13 10.76 -30.13
N ALA A 163 14.36 10.63 -31.21
CA ALA A 163 13.74 9.39 -31.64
C ALA A 163 14.32 8.86 -32.94
N ASP A 164 14.33 7.53 -33.08
CA ASP A 164 14.43 6.93 -34.40
C ASP A 164 13.19 7.34 -35.22
N PRO A 165 13.33 7.82 -36.47
CA PRO A 165 12.20 8.29 -37.28
C PRO A 165 11.08 7.27 -37.45
N ALA A 166 11.41 5.97 -37.47
CA ALA A 166 10.43 4.89 -37.58
C ALA A 166 9.81 4.51 -36.23
N LYS A 167 10.29 5.08 -35.11
CA LYS A 167 9.90 4.71 -33.74
C LYS A 167 9.44 5.92 -32.91
N LEU A 168 9.07 7.02 -33.58
CA LEU A 168 8.30 8.09 -32.99
C LEU A 168 6.81 7.78 -33.16
N TYR A 169 6.21 7.21 -32.13
CA TYR A 169 4.80 6.83 -32.10
C TYR A 169 3.97 8.00 -31.56
N ILE A 170 3.14 8.60 -32.40
CA ILE A 170 2.11 9.54 -31.94
C ILE A 170 0.89 8.71 -31.58
N VAL A 171 0.53 8.71 -30.31
CA VAL A 171 -0.52 7.85 -29.75
C VAL A 171 -1.80 8.65 -29.65
N GLU A 172 -2.85 8.17 -30.31
CA GLU A 172 -4.18 8.78 -30.24
C GLU A 172 -4.76 8.67 -28.82
N GLY A 173 -5.58 9.65 -28.43
CA GLY A 173 -6.19 9.73 -27.09
C GLY A 173 -5.65 10.85 -26.20
N GLY A 174 -4.66 11.61 -26.67
CA GLY A 174 -4.15 12.80 -25.97
C GLY A 174 -3.29 12.47 -24.75
N ILE A 175 -3.37 13.31 -23.70
CA ILE A 175 -2.58 13.14 -22.48
C ILE A 175 -2.96 11.83 -21.76
N GLY A 176 -1.94 11.02 -21.45
CA GLY A 176 -2.08 9.71 -20.82
C GLY A 176 -2.01 8.54 -21.81
N ALA A 177 -2.22 8.79 -23.11
CA ALA A 177 -2.14 7.75 -24.13
C ALA A 177 -0.71 7.22 -24.33
N GLY A 178 0.29 8.10 -24.29
CA GLY A 178 1.71 7.72 -24.35
C GLY A 178 2.11 6.86 -23.15
N SER A 179 1.70 7.28 -21.95
CA SER A 179 1.88 6.53 -20.71
C SER A 179 1.20 5.16 -20.72
N ASN A 180 -0.04 5.04 -21.24
CA ASN A 180 -0.70 3.75 -21.42
C ASN A 180 0.04 2.85 -22.40
N MET A 181 0.49 3.39 -23.55
CA MET A 181 1.25 2.62 -24.53
C MET A 181 2.56 2.10 -23.93
N LYS A 182 3.27 2.95 -23.18
CA LYS A 182 4.49 2.54 -22.47
C LYS A 182 4.21 1.48 -21.41
N MET A 183 3.13 1.62 -20.64
CA MET A 183 2.74 0.64 -19.63
C MET A 183 2.50 -0.74 -20.24
N VAL A 184 1.75 -0.83 -21.34
CA VAL A 184 1.51 -2.12 -22.01
C VAL A 184 2.79 -2.71 -22.59
N HIS A 185 3.68 -1.86 -23.14
CA HIS A 185 5.02 -2.28 -23.56
C HIS A 185 5.82 -2.89 -22.39
N GLN A 186 5.68 -2.34 -21.18
CA GLN A 186 6.36 -2.83 -19.99
C GLN A 186 5.81 -4.16 -19.45
N VAL A 187 4.61 -4.63 -19.86
CA VAL A 187 4.10 -5.98 -19.52
C VAL A 187 5.07 -7.06 -19.98
N LEU A 188 5.52 -6.94 -21.24
CA LEU A 188 6.48 -7.87 -21.83
C LEU A 188 7.83 -7.76 -21.14
N ALA A 189 8.30 -6.54 -20.85
CA ALA A 189 9.52 -6.31 -20.10
C ALA A 189 9.49 -7.01 -18.72
N ALA A 190 8.40 -6.82 -17.97
CA ALA A 190 8.21 -7.37 -16.64
C ALA A 190 8.19 -8.91 -16.65
N CYS A 191 7.57 -9.53 -17.65
CA CYS A 191 7.58 -10.99 -17.74
C CYS A 191 8.91 -11.54 -18.25
N GLN A 192 9.50 -10.92 -19.27
CA GLN A 192 10.68 -11.44 -19.96
C GLN A 192 11.98 -11.29 -19.16
N ILE A 193 12.14 -10.22 -18.37
CA ILE A 193 13.29 -10.07 -17.46
C ILE A 193 13.32 -11.20 -16.43
N LEU A 194 12.18 -11.44 -15.77
CA LEU A 194 12.07 -12.49 -14.77
C LEU A 194 12.18 -13.89 -15.40
N SER A 195 11.55 -14.12 -16.56
CA SER A 195 11.62 -15.41 -17.24
C SER A 195 13.04 -15.75 -17.69
N SER A 196 13.84 -14.74 -18.06
CA SER A 196 15.26 -14.93 -18.38
C SER A 196 16.05 -15.43 -17.17
N SER A 197 15.79 -14.84 -16.00
CA SER A 197 16.40 -15.25 -14.74
C SER A 197 15.93 -16.64 -14.30
N GLU A 198 14.65 -16.94 -14.46
CA GLU A 198 14.04 -18.24 -14.16
C GLU A 198 14.60 -19.35 -15.07
N ALA A 199 14.73 -19.08 -16.37
CA ALA A 199 15.26 -20.03 -17.34
C ALA A 199 16.74 -20.33 -17.11
N MET A 200 17.57 -19.30 -16.87
CA MET A 200 18.99 -19.49 -16.58
C MET A 200 19.22 -20.12 -15.21
N GLY A 201 18.40 -19.77 -14.22
CA GLY A 201 18.37 -20.43 -12.92
C GLY A 201 18.01 -21.91 -13.04
N PHE A 202 17.01 -22.25 -13.85
CA PHE A 202 16.63 -23.64 -14.12
C PHE A 202 17.74 -24.40 -14.86
N ALA A 203 18.40 -23.76 -15.83
CA ALA A 203 19.57 -24.34 -16.51
C ALA A 203 20.70 -24.65 -15.52
N ASP A 204 20.99 -23.74 -14.59
CA ASP A 204 21.99 -23.96 -13.53
C ASP A 204 21.61 -25.15 -12.64
N GLN A 205 20.35 -25.25 -12.21
CA GLN A 205 19.85 -26.34 -11.38
C GLN A 205 19.88 -27.70 -12.09
N LEU A 206 19.68 -27.72 -13.41
CA LEU A 206 19.84 -28.91 -14.25
C LEU A 206 21.32 -29.31 -14.46
N GLY A 207 22.27 -28.48 -14.04
CA GLY A 207 23.70 -28.68 -14.20
C GLY A 207 24.20 -28.40 -15.62
N LEU A 208 23.51 -27.52 -16.37
CA LEU A 208 23.96 -27.06 -17.68
C LEU A 208 25.05 -25.99 -17.55
N ASP A 209 25.90 -25.92 -18.55
CA ASP A 209 26.80 -24.77 -18.74
C ASP A 209 25.97 -23.55 -19.19
N LEU A 210 26.02 -22.48 -18.39
CA LEU A 210 25.17 -21.31 -18.62
C LEU A 210 25.51 -20.56 -19.91
N ALA A 211 26.78 -20.51 -20.32
CA ALA A 211 27.16 -19.86 -21.57
C ALA A 211 26.62 -20.63 -22.79
N LYS A 212 26.71 -21.96 -22.77
CA LYS A 212 26.12 -22.82 -23.82
C LYS A 212 24.59 -22.76 -23.82
N ALA A 213 23.96 -22.78 -22.65
CA ALA A 213 22.50 -22.66 -22.54
C ALA A 213 22.02 -21.31 -23.08
N GLN A 214 22.72 -20.22 -22.75
CA GLN A 214 22.45 -18.90 -23.31
C GLN A 214 22.51 -18.91 -24.84
N ALA A 215 23.62 -19.37 -25.42
CA ALA A 215 23.79 -19.40 -26.87
C ALA A 215 22.67 -20.18 -27.57
N ALA A 216 22.33 -21.36 -27.04
CA ALA A 216 21.28 -22.18 -27.63
C ALA A 216 19.87 -21.54 -27.52
N VAL A 217 19.55 -20.86 -26.42
CA VAL A 217 18.27 -20.14 -26.29
C VAL A 217 18.20 -19.01 -27.32
N LEU A 218 19.29 -18.26 -27.54
CA LEU A 218 19.34 -17.17 -28.51
C LEU A 218 19.12 -17.65 -29.96
N GLU A 219 19.60 -18.84 -30.29
CA GLU A 219 19.40 -19.45 -31.61
C GLU A 219 17.99 -20.07 -31.78
N SER A 220 17.36 -20.47 -30.67
CA SER A 220 16.05 -21.14 -30.66
C SER A 220 14.85 -20.21 -30.88
N ASP A 221 13.65 -20.79 -30.94
CA ASP A 221 12.37 -20.07 -30.95
C ASP A 221 11.99 -19.41 -29.61
N ALA A 222 12.77 -19.68 -28.54
CA ALA A 222 12.60 -19.03 -27.24
C ALA A 222 13.30 -17.66 -27.13
N TRP A 223 13.96 -17.20 -28.22
CA TRP A 223 14.58 -15.89 -28.26
C TRP A 223 13.60 -14.77 -27.87
N ASN A 224 14.08 -13.88 -27.00
CA ASN A 224 13.44 -12.62 -26.65
C ASN A 224 14.50 -11.58 -26.30
N TRP A 225 14.13 -10.31 -26.50
CA TRP A 225 15.04 -9.17 -26.37
C TRP A 225 15.63 -9.05 -24.96
N MET A 226 14.83 -9.26 -23.91
CA MET A 226 15.32 -9.17 -22.54
C MET A 226 16.34 -10.26 -22.22
N PHE A 227 16.13 -11.49 -22.69
CA PHE A 227 17.09 -12.59 -22.50
C PHE A 227 18.44 -12.24 -23.12
N GLU A 228 18.46 -11.81 -24.38
CA GLU A 228 19.69 -11.40 -25.08
C GLU A 228 20.46 -10.31 -24.34
N HIS A 229 19.76 -9.34 -23.75
CA HIS A 229 20.41 -8.20 -23.12
C HIS A 229 20.76 -8.41 -21.63
N ARG A 230 20.13 -9.36 -20.93
CA ARG A 230 20.38 -9.61 -19.49
C ARG A 230 21.36 -10.74 -19.26
N THR A 231 21.27 -11.81 -20.05
CA THR A 231 22.08 -13.01 -19.82
C THR A 231 23.59 -12.76 -19.93
N PRO A 232 24.13 -11.85 -20.79
CA PRO A 232 25.55 -11.52 -20.73
C PRO A 232 25.96 -10.94 -19.36
N ARG A 233 25.13 -10.10 -18.75
CA ARG A 233 25.38 -9.52 -17.43
C ARG A 233 25.27 -10.54 -16.30
N MET A 234 24.46 -11.58 -16.46
CA MET A 234 24.44 -12.70 -15.51
C MET A 234 25.80 -13.41 -15.43
N LEU A 235 26.55 -13.43 -16.54
CA LEU A 235 27.87 -14.06 -16.63
C LEU A 235 29.03 -13.14 -16.18
N THR A 236 28.79 -11.83 -16.06
CA THR A 236 29.79 -10.83 -15.64
C THR A 236 29.53 -10.27 -14.25
N GLN A 237 28.98 -11.08 -13.35
CA GLN A 237 28.63 -10.67 -11.98
C GLN A 237 27.73 -9.42 -11.93
N PHE A 238 26.79 -9.33 -12.86
CA PHE A 238 25.75 -8.29 -12.94
C PHE A 238 26.31 -6.88 -13.23
N GLN A 239 27.51 -6.79 -13.82
CA GLN A 239 28.16 -5.53 -14.17
C GLN A 239 28.28 -5.33 -15.69
N PRO A 240 28.20 -4.08 -16.18
CA PRO A 240 27.79 -2.88 -15.43
C PRO A 240 26.29 -2.90 -15.10
N VAL A 241 25.87 -2.17 -14.05
CA VAL A 241 24.44 -1.96 -13.77
C VAL A 241 23.84 -1.11 -14.89
N ALA A 242 23.12 -1.76 -15.80
CA ALA A 242 22.48 -1.12 -16.94
C ALA A 242 21.02 -0.74 -16.63
N SER A 243 20.36 -1.53 -15.78
CA SER A 243 18.97 -1.33 -15.36
C SER A 243 18.79 -1.92 -13.96
N ALA A 244 18.55 -1.07 -12.96
CA ALA A 244 18.37 -1.54 -11.59
C ALA A 244 17.03 -2.28 -11.41
N THR A 245 16.98 -3.27 -10.52
CA THR A 245 15.77 -4.04 -10.19
C THR A 245 14.62 -3.13 -9.72
N PHE A 246 14.92 -2.03 -9.01
CA PHE A 246 13.91 -1.03 -8.64
C PHE A 246 13.14 -0.44 -9.83
N ILE A 247 13.76 -0.33 -11.01
CA ILE A 247 13.10 0.23 -12.20
C ILE A 247 11.98 -0.69 -12.66
N ILE A 248 12.26 -1.99 -12.83
CA ILE A 248 11.23 -2.91 -13.32
C ILE A 248 10.12 -3.12 -12.29
N ILE A 249 10.41 -3.06 -10.99
CA ILE A 249 9.39 -3.11 -9.95
C ILE A 249 8.43 -1.94 -10.04
N LYS A 250 8.99 -0.72 -10.17
CA LYS A 250 8.18 0.49 -10.32
C LYS A 250 7.27 0.37 -11.55
N ASP A 251 7.80 -0.04 -12.69
CA ASP A 251 6.99 -0.21 -13.91
C ASP A 251 5.94 -1.33 -13.77
N THR A 252 6.29 -2.43 -13.10
CA THR A 252 5.36 -3.53 -12.80
C THR A 252 4.22 -3.07 -11.89
N GLY A 253 4.51 -2.23 -10.90
CA GLY A 253 3.50 -1.63 -10.03
C GLY A 253 2.52 -0.71 -10.78
N ILE A 254 3.00 0.04 -11.79
CA ILE A 254 2.12 0.84 -12.68
C ILE A 254 1.16 -0.09 -13.43
N ILE A 255 1.66 -1.19 -13.99
CA ILE A 255 0.85 -2.16 -14.73
C ILE A 255 -0.22 -2.79 -13.84
N THR A 256 0.13 -3.27 -12.65
CA THR A 256 -0.85 -3.95 -11.78
C THR A 256 -1.83 -2.97 -11.15
N ALA A 257 -1.43 -1.72 -10.88
CA ALA A 257 -2.34 -0.67 -10.45
C ALA A 257 -3.40 -0.35 -11.52
N GLU A 258 -2.98 -0.16 -12.78
CA GLU A 258 -3.91 0.08 -13.89
C GLU A 258 -4.78 -1.14 -14.18
N GLY A 259 -4.25 -2.36 -14.07
CA GLY A 259 -5.04 -3.59 -14.16
C GLY A 259 -6.19 -3.59 -13.15
N ARG A 260 -5.93 -3.23 -11.89
CA ARG A 260 -6.98 -3.09 -10.86
C ARG A 260 -7.96 -1.98 -11.21
N ARG A 261 -7.49 -0.82 -11.66
CA ARG A 261 -8.33 0.35 -12.00
C ARG A 261 -9.26 0.07 -13.18
N SER A 262 -8.77 -0.64 -14.20
CA SER A 262 -9.51 -1.03 -15.40
C SER A 262 -10.30 -2.35 -15.25
N ALA A 263 -10.25 -2.97 -14.06
CA ALA A 263 -10.78 -4.31 -13.81
C ALA A 263 -10.27 -5.38 -14.78
N PHE A 264 -9.02 -5.25 -15.22
CA PHE A 264 -8.31 -6.19 -16.08
C PHE A 264 -7.33 -7.05 -15.26
N PRO A 265 -7.45 -8.39 -15.31
CA PRO A 265 -6.56 -9.27 -14.56
C PRO A 265 -5.19 -9.42 -15.25
N THR A 266 -4.15 -8.89 -14.63
CA THR A 266 -2.75 -9.03 -15.08
C THR A 266 -2.09 -10.27 -14.46
N LEU A 267 -2.49 -11.46 -14.91
CA LEU A 267 -2.17 -12.75 -14.27
C LEU A 267 -0.67 -13.09 -14.25
N MET A 268 0.07 -12.84 -15.33
CA MET A 268 1.51 -13.05 -15.42
C MET A 268 2.25 -11.94 -14.68
N THR A 269 1.88 -10.68 -14.94
CA THR A 269 2.57 -9.53 -14.35
C THR A 269 2.39 -9.46 -12.83
N SER A 270 1.23 -9.85 -12.30
CA SER A 270 1.00 -9.92 -10.84
C SER A 270 1.93 -10.92 -10.16
N VAL A 271 2.20 -12.07 -10.78
CA VAL A 271 3.19 -13.02 -10.25
C VAL A 271 4.60 -12.43 -10.33
N ALA A 272 4.95 -11.81 -11.46
CA ALA A 272 6.24 -11.14 -11.61
C ALA A 272 6.47 -10.09 -10.52
N GLU A 273 5.46 -9.26 -10.22
CA GLU A 273 5.50 -8.25 -9.16
C GLU A 273 5.86 -8.85 -7.80
N GLN A 274 5.18 -9.92 -7.39
CA GLN A 274 5.43 -10.58 -6.11
C GLN A 274 6.85 -11.17 -6.03
N VAL A 275 7.32 -11.74 -7.13
CA VAL A 275 8.69 -12.30 -7.18
C VAL A 275 9.72 -11.18 -7.11
N TYR A 276 9.49 -10.05 -7.78
CA TYR A 276 10.38 -8.90 -7.66
C TYR A 276 10.40 -8.33 -6.24
N TYR A 277 9.27 -8.25 -5.54
CA TYR A 277 9.27 -7.87 -4.11
C TYR A 277 10.09 -8.83 -3.24
N SER A 278 10.10 -10.13 -3.57
CA SER A 278 10.97 -11.11 -2.89
C SER A 278 12.48 -10.88 -3.14
N ALA A 279 12.84 -10.19 -4.23
CA ALA A 279 14.22 -9.76 -4.48
C ALA A 279 14.57 -8.51 -3.65
N ILE A 280 13.62 -7.58 -3.51
CA ILE A 280 13.82 -6.38 -2.67
C ILE A 280 14.03 -6.73 -1.21
N SER A 281 13.25 -7.68 -0.67
CA SER A 281 13.44 -8.13 0.72
C SER A 281 14.81 -8.76 0.97
N ARG A 282 15.53 -9.17 -0.08
CA ARG A 282 16.91 -9.67 -0.04
C ARG A 282 17.96 -8.59 -0.33
N GLY A 283 17.54 -7.35 -0.57
CA GLY A 283 18.44 -6.22 -0.84
C GLY A 283 18.84 -6.03 -2.31
N TYR A 284 18.21 -6.74 -3.27
CA TYR A 284 18.64 -6.74 -4.68
C TYR A 284 18.14 -5.53 -5.49
N GLY A 285 17.47 -4.58 -4.84
CA GLY A 285 16.86 -3.44 -5.51
C GLY A 285 17.82 -2.57 -6.33
N PRO A 286 18.97 -2.15 -5.78
CA PRO A 286 19.97 -1.36 -6.51
C PRO A 286 20.73 -2.15 -7.58
N ASP A 287 20.75 -3.48 -7.47
CA ASP A 287 21.51 -4.35 -8.37
C ASP A 287 20.85 -4.40 -9.76
N ASP A 288 21.64 -4.76 -10.78
CA ASP A 288 21.13 -4.94 -12.14
C ASP A 288 20.01 -5.99 -12.17
N ASP A 289 19.02 -5.77 -13.03
CA ASP A 289 17.86 -6.66 -13.18
C ASP A 289 18.24 -8.08 -13.64
N SER A 290 19.45 -8.28 -14.21
CA SER A 290 20.02 -9.61 -14.45
C SER A 290 20.37 -10.39 -13.18
N SER A 291 20.55 -9.70 -12.04
CA SER A 291 20.92 -10.32 -10.77
C SER A 291 19.81 -11.15 -10.12
N LEU A 292 18.58 -11.07 -10.67
CA LEU A 292 17.44 -11.86 -10.23
C LEU A 292 17.62 -13.37 -10.43
N ILE A 293 18.58 -13.81 -11.24
CA ILE A 293 18.99 -15.23 -11.32
C ILE A 293 19.32 -15.82 -9.94
N ARG A 294 19.80 -14.98 -9.01
CA ARG A 294 20.07 -15.34 -7.61
C ARG A 294 18.86 -15.94 -6.89
N LEU A 295 17.64 -15.54 -7.25
CA LEU A 295 16.41 -16.11 -6.68
C LEU A 295 16.27 -17.61 -6.91
N TYR A 296 16.94 -18.13 -7.94
CA TYR A 296 16.87 -19.52 -8.37
C TYR A 296 18.15 -20.30 -8.06
N THR A 297 19.30 -19.62 -7.94
CA THR A 297 20.60 -20.26 -7.71
C THR A 297 21.02 -20.24 -6.23
N GLU A 298 20.62 -19.24 -5.47
CA GLU A 298 20.95 -19.13 -4.04
C GLU A 298 20.12 -20.12 -3.22
N GLY A 299 20.72 -21.25 -2.88
CA GLY A 299 20.04 -22.37 -2.23
C GLY A 299 20.31 -23.71 -2.89
N LYS A 300 21.00 -23.72 -4.05
CA LYS A 300 21.53 -24.94 -4.66
C LYS A 300 22.30 -25.76 -3.63
N GLY A 301 21.95 -27.05 -3.53
CA GLY A 301 22.56 -28.00 -2.57
C GLY A 301 22.03 -27.92 -1.12
N LYS A 302 21.12 -27.00 -0.78
CA LYS A 302 20.48 -26.96 0.55
C LYS A 302 19.29 -27.92 0.68
N VAL A 303 18.72 -28.32 -0.44
CA VAL A 303 17.72 -29.39 -0.53
C VAL A 303 18.52 -30.67 -0.84
N GLY A 304 18.22 -31.78 -0.15
CA GLY A 304 18.97 -33.04 -0.28
C GLY A 304 19.09 -33.59 -1.71
N PRO A 305 19.67 -34.78 -1.93
CA PRO A 305 19.88 -35.30 -3.29
C PRO A 305 18.54 -35.40 -4.04
N VAL A 306 18.45 -34.66 -5.15
CA VAL A 306 17.30 -34.64 -6.04
C VAL A 306 17.71 -35.13 -7.41
N HIS A 307 16.88 -35.98 -8.03
CA HIS A 307 17.15 -36.57 -9.34
C HIS A 307 16.02 -36.21 -10.31
N GLY A 308 16.40 -35.62 -11.45
CA GLY A 308 15.52 -35.36 -12.59
C GLY A 308 15.40 -36.58 -13.51
N LEU A 309 14.45 -36.54 -14.44
CA LEU A 309 14.28 -37.53 -15.51
C LEU A 309 15.13 -37.21 -16.74
N ALA A 310 15.50 -35.96 -16.96
CA ALA A 310 16.31 -35.57 -18.11
C ALA A 310 17.79 -35.93 -17.89
N GLU A 311 18.28 -36.96 -18.57
CA GLU A 311 19.64 -37.47 -18.41
C GLU A 311 20.68 -36.73 -19.27
N THR A 312 20.31 -36.35 -20.51
CA THR A 312 21.23 -35.73 -21.47
C THR A 312 21.21 -34.21 -21.40
N GLY A 313 22.32 -33.56 -21.76
CA GLY A 313 22.40 -32.11 -21.85
C GLY A 313 21.39 -31.50 -22.83
N GLU A 314 21.13 -32.19 -23.95
CA GLU A 314 20.14 -31.79 -24.94
C GLU A 314 18.71 -31.84 -24.40
N ALA A 315 18.35 -32.93 -23.70
CA ALA A 315 17.03 -33.06 -23.08
C ALA A 315 16.80 -31.97 -22.02
N LYS A 316 17.80 -31.71 -21.18
CA LYS A 316 17.77 -30.65 -20.17
C LYS A 316 17.60 -29.26 -20.80
N LEU A 317 18.36 -28.98 -21.87
CA LEU A 317 18.28 -27.72 -22.59
C LEU A 317 16.90 -27.52 -23.24
N ALA A 318 16.30 -28.59 -23.79
CA ALA A 318 14.96 -28.53 -24.33
C ALA A 318 13.92 -28.10 -23.27
N LEU A 319 14.06 -28.54 -22.02
CA LEU A 319 13.15 -28.11 -20.93
C LEU A 319 13.25 -26.60 -20.67
N VAL A 320 14.46 -26.02 -20.68
CA VAL A 320 14.68 -24.58 -20.50
C VAL A 320 14.05 -23.77 -21.64
N ILE A 321 14.24 -24.21 -22.89
CA ILE A 321 13.63 -23.59 -24.07
C ILE A 321 12.11 -23.67 -24.00
N ASN A 322 11.56 -24.83 -23.65
CA ASN A 322 10.12 -25.05 -23.57
C ASN A 322 9.44 -24.25 -22.45
N LEU A 323 10.12 -24.10 -21.31
CA LEU A 323 9.70 -23.22 -20.22
C LEU A 323 9.53 -21.77 -20.72
N LEU A 324 10.55 -21.24 -21.39
CA LEU A 324 10.50 -19.88 -21.95
C LEU A 324 9.38 -19.70 -22.95
N LYS A 325 9.20 -20.63 -23.91
CA LYS A 325 8.13 -20.55 -24.91
C LYS A 325 6.75 -20.44 -24.27
N GLY A 326 6.49 -21.23 -23.23
CA GLY A 326 5.24 -21.20 -22.46
C GLY A 326 5.00 -19.86 -21.76
N ILE A 327 6.02 -19.31 -21.12
CA ILE A 327 5.92 -17.99 -20.45
C ILE A 327 5.69 -16.87 -21.47
N LEU A 328 6.43 -16.89 -22.58
CA LEU A 328 6.39 -15.85 -23.61
C LEU A 328 5.01 -15.75 -24.28
N ILE A 329 4.32 -16.88 -24.53
CA ILE A 329 3.01 -16.83 -25.17
C ILE A 329 1.94 -16.24 -24.23
N CYS A 330 1.99 -16.57 -22.94
CA CYS A 330 1.10 -15.98 -21.94
C CYS A 330 1.36 -14.47 -21.77
N ALA A 331 2.62 -14.06 -21.74
CA ALA A 331 2.99 -12.64 -21.65
C ALA A 331 2.54 -11.84 -22.88
N ALA A 332 2.70 -12.41 -24.09
CA ALA A 332 2.21 -11.80 -25.33
C ALA A 332 0.70 -11.64 -25.34
N ALA A 333 -0.03 -12.69 -24.93
CA ALA A 333 -1.48 -12.64 -24.83
C ALA A 333 -1.96 -11.60 -23.79
N GLU A 334 -1.34 -11.55 -22.61
CA GLU A 334 -1.67 -10.56 -21.57
C GLU A 334 -1.42 -9.12 -22.06
N SER A 335 -0.28 -8.84 -22.69
CA SER A 335 0.07 -7.51 -23.18
C SER A 335 -0.93 -7.01 -24.24
N LEU A 336 -1.21 -7.81 -25.29
CA LEU A 336 -2.14 -7.43 -26.35
C LEU A 336 -3.59 -7.33 -25.85
N ALA A 337 -4.00 -8.24 -24.95
CA ALA A 337 -5.31 -8.17 -24.32
C ALA A 337 -5.46 -6.91 -23.46
N PHE A 338 -4.39 -6.51 -22.74
CA PHE A 338 -4.42 -5.32 -21.91
C PHE A 338 -4.46 -4.05 -22.75
N ALA A 339 -3.67 -3.98 -23.84
CA ALA A 339 -3.76 -2.89 -24.84
C ALA A 339 -5.19 -2.71 -25.36
N ASN A 340 -5.85 -3.81 -25.73
CA ASN A 340 -7.24 -3.75 -26.19
C ASN A 340 -8.17 -3.21 -25.09
N ALA A 341 -7.97 -3.63 -23.83
CA ALA A 341 -8.79 -3.21 -22.71
C ALA A 341 -8.65 -1.72 -22.38
N VAL A 342 -7.46 -1.14 -22.57
CA VAL A 342 -7.20 0.30 -22.36
C VAL A 342 -7.39 1.15 -23.63
N GLY A 343 -7.89 0.56 -24.72
CA GLY A 343 -8.28 1.28 -25.94
C GLY A 343 -7.13 1.74 -26.83
N LEU A 344 -5.98 1.05 -26.80
CA LEU A 344 -4.85 1.36 -27.67
C LEU A 344 -4.98 0.69 -29.05
N ASP A 345 -4.35 1.30 -30.06
CA ASP A 345 -4.17 0.67 -31.36
C ASP A 345 -3.23 -0.54 -31.25
N LEU A 346 -3.79 -1.73 -31.48
CA LEU A 346 -3.07 -3.00 -31.38
C LEU A 346 -1.93 -3.13 -32.39
N ASP A 347 -2.05 -2.57 -33.60
CA ASP A 347 -0.96 -2.64 -34.59
C ASP A 347 0.21 -1.76 -34.15
N GLN A 348 -0.08 -0.57 -33.64
CA GLN A 348 0.94 0.34 -33.12
C GLN A 348 1.65 -0.24 -31.89
N VAL A 349 0.88 -0.86 -30.97
CA VAL A 349 1.44 -1.57 -29.80
C VAL A 349 2.30 -2.75 -30.25
N TYR A 350 1.82 -3.55 -31.20
CA TYR A 350 2.55 -4.68 -31.74
C TYR A 350 3.88 -4.25 -32.36
N ASP A 351 3.86 -3.23 -33.24
CA ASP A 351 5.05 -2.69 -33.87
C ASP A 351 6.08 -2.19 -32.85
N LEU A 352 5.64 -1.42 -31.84
CA LEU A 352 6.50 -1.00 -30.73
C LEU A 352 7.11 -2.20 -30.02
N CYS A 353 6.31 -3.22 -29.70
CA CYS A 353 6.75 -4.36 -28.92
C CYS A 353 7.79 -5.18 -29.67
N ILE A 354 7.60 -5.48 -30.96
CA ILE A 354 8.56 -6.28 -31.74
C ILE A 354 9.87 -5.53 -32.03
N ASN A 355 9.84 -4.20 -32.09
CA ASN A 355 10.99 -3.35 -32.45
C ASN A 355 11.72 -2.70 -31.25
N ALA A 356 11.32 -3.07 -30.03
CA ALA A 356 11.89 -2.58 -28.78
C ALA A 356 12.00 -3.69 -27.71
N ALA A 357 12.02 -3.32 -26.43
CA ALA A 357 12.31 -4.22 -25.31
C ALA A 357 11.26 -5.32 -25.05
N GLY A 358 10.21 -5.43 -25.87
CA GLY A 358 9.20 -6.49 -25.79
C GLY A 358 9.40 -7.62 -26.80
N GLY A 359 10.37 -7.49 -27.71
CA GLY A 359 10.50 -8.36 -28.88
C GLY A 359 10.74 -9.82 -28.51
N SER A 360 10.02 -10.73 -29.15
CA SER A 360 10.27 -12.18 -29.06
C SER A 360 9.81 -12.89 -30.32
N LYS A 361 10.43 -14.03 -30.64
CA LYS A 361 9.99 -14.86 -31.78
C LYS A 361 8.54 -15.35 -31.59
N ILE A 362 8.15 -15.64 -30.35
CA ILE A 362 6.79 -16.04 -29.99
C ILE A 362 5.78 -14.91 -30.26
N LEU A 363 6.08 -13.66 -29.87
CA LEU A 363 5.21 -12.53 -30.17
C LEU A 363 5.10 -12.29 -31.69
N GLN A 364 6.21 -12.34 -32.42
CA GLN A 364 6.21 -12.17 -33.88
C GLN A 364 5.39 -13.25 -34.58
N LYS A 365 5.42 -14.48 -34.07
CA LYS A 365 4.68 -15.61 -34.63
C LYS A 365 3.19 -15.56 -34.33
N PHE A 366 2.80 -15.35 -33.06
CA PHE A 366 1.41 -15.49 -32.62
C PHE A 366 0.68 -14.15 -32.42
N GLY A 367 1.40 -13.04 -32.32
CA GLY A 367 0.83 -11.69 -32.14
C GLY A 367 -0.20 -11.32 -33.21
N PRO A 368 0.08 -11.50 -34.52
CA PRO A 368 -0.88 -11.19 -35.58
C PRO A 368 -2.21 -11.94 -35.44
N ASP A 369 -2.17 -13.22 -35.05
CA ASP A 369 -3.37 -14.02 -34.83
C ASP A 369 -4.16 -13.54 -33.60
N ILE A 370 -3.46 -13.17 -32.52
CA ILE A 370 -4.08 -12.59 -31.31
C ILE A 370 -4.80 -11.27 -31.67
N ILE A 371 -4.14 -10.38 -32.41
CA ILE A 371 -4.70 -9.08 -32.83
C ILE A 371 -5.93 -9.30 -33.72
N LYS A 372 -5.82 -10.21 -34.69
CA LYS A 372 -6.94 -10.58 -35.57
C LYS A 372 -8.14 -11.05 -34.76
N ALA A 373 -7.93 -11.92 -33.76
CA ALA A 373 -9.01 -12.42 -32.92
C ALA A 373 -9.71 -11.32 -32.11
N PHE A 374 -8.97 -10.31 -31.63
CA PHE A 374 -9.57 -9.15 -30.97
C PHE A 374 -10.41 -8.30 -31.94
N ARG A 375 -9.91 -8.06 -33.15
CA ARG A 375 -10.63 -7.31 -34.19
C ARG A 375 -11.92 -7.98 -34.63
N GLU A 376 -11.89 -9.30 -34.76
CA GLU A 376 -13.05 -10.10 -35.20
C GLU A 376 -14.04 -10.40 -34.05
N GLY A 377 -13.73 -9.99 -32.81
CA GLY A 377 -14.53 -10.31 -31.63
C GLY A 377 -14.51 -11.79 -31.23
N THR A 378 -13.66 -12.59 -31.89
CA THR A 378 -13.49 -14.03 -31.67
C THR A 378 -12.50 -14.35 -30.55
N ALA A 379 -11.83 -13.34 -29.98
CA ALA A 379 -10.92 -13.47 -28.83
C ALA A 379 -11.51 -14.24 -27.62
N SER A 380 -12.84 -14.24 -27.47
CA SER A 380 -13.57 -14.99 -26.44
C SER A 380 -13.76 -16.49 -26.77
N GLN A 381 -13.56 -16.88 -28.03
CA GLN A 381 -13.76 -18.23 -28.58
C GLN A 381 -12.44 -18.95 -28.91
N GLY A 382 -11.30 -18.33 -28.59
CA GLY A 382 -9.96 -18.80 -28.97
C GLY A 382 -9.30 -17.84 -29.96
N TRP A 383 -8.02 -17.49 -29.73
CA TRP A 383 -7.28 -16.63 -30.67
C TRP A 383 -6.45 -17.41 -31.69
N ALA A 384 -6.32 -18.72 -31.54
CA ALA A 384 -5.57 -19.56 -32.46
C ALA A 384 -6.52 -20.19 -33.50
N ALA A 385 -6.22 -20.01 -34.80
CA ALA A 385 -6.81 -20.85 -35.85
C ALA A 385 -6.52 -22.35 -35.56
N GLN A 386 -7.24 -23.28 -36.20
CA GLN A 386 -7.11 -24.74 -35.92
C GLN A 386 -5.66 -25.26 -35.95
N ALA A 387 -4.80 -24.68 -36.80
CA ALA A 387 -3.36 -24.96 -36.83
C ALA A 387 -2.60 -24.42 -35.59
N GLY A 388 -2.90 -23.20 -35.15
CA GLY A 388 -2.32 -22.61 -33.94
C GLY A 388 -2.77 -23.30 -32.65
N GLU A 389 -3.99 -23.84 -32.60
CA GLU A 389 -4.47 -24.61 -31.45
C GLU A 389 -3.66 -25.89 -31.24
N THR A 390 -3.27 -26.54 -32.34
CA THR A 390 -2.45 -27.76 -32.31
C THR A 390 -1.05 -27.46 -31.78
N GLU A 391 -0.42 -26.40 -32.27
CA GLU A 391 0.91 -25.99 -31.80
C GLU A 391 0.90 -25.55 -30.33
N LEU A 392 -0.17 -24.91 -29.90
CA LEU A 392 -0.33 -24.44 -28.52
C LEU A 392 -0.51 -25.59 -27.53
N LYS A 393 -1.21 -26.66 -27.92
CA LYS A 393 -1.25 -27.93 -27.18
C LYS A 393 0.14 -28.56 -27.08
N GLU A 394 0.95 -28.46 -28.13
CA GLU A 394 2.33 -28.94 -28.13
C GLU A 394 3.21 -28.12 -27.18
N ILE A 395 3.12 -26.78 -27.23
CA ILE A 395 3.81 -25.88 -26.29
C ILE A 395 3.39 -26.21 -24.85
N PHE A 396 2.10 -26.44 -24.60
CA PHE A 396 1.61 -26.81 -23.27
C PHE A 396 2.18 -28.14 -22.77
N ALA A 397 2.15 -29.18 -23.61
CA ALA A 397 2.69 -30.50 -23.23
C ALA A 397 4.18 -30.41 -22.88
N LYS A 398 4.94 -29.61 -23.64
CA LYS A 398 6.36 -29.36 -23.42
C LYS A 398 6.64 -28.49 -22.19
N LEU A 399 5.83 -27.46 -21.94
CA LEU A 399 5.89 -26.65 -20.72
C LEU A 399 5.59 -27.50 -19.48
N LYS A 400 4.56 -28.35 -19.55
CA LYS A 400 4.20 -29.28 -18.48
C LYS A 400 5.38 -30.16 -18.09
N ALA A 401 6.08 -30.72 -19.07
CA ALA A 401 7.28 -31.53 -18.81
C ALA A 401 8.38 -30.73 -18.09
N ALA A 402 8.61 -29.47 -18.48
CA ALA A 402 9.57 -28.59 -17.80
C ALA A 402 9.18 -28.28 -16.34
N VAL A 403 7.90 -27.99 -16.10
CA VAL A 403 7.36 -27.74 -14.75
C VAL A 403 7.45 -28.99 -13.87
N GLU A 404 7.05 -30.15 -14.38
CA GLU A 404 7.14 -31.42 -13.66
C GLU A 404 8.60 -31.77 -13.31
N GLU A 405 9.54 -31.55 -14.24
CA GLU A 405 10.96 -31.76 -13.97
C GLU A 405 11.46 -30.82 -12.86
N ALA A 406 11.16 -29.52 -12.95
CA ALA A 406 11.56 -28.56 -11.92
C ALA A 406 11.00 -28.92 -10.54
N GLN A 407 9.77 -29.43 -10.46
CA GLN A 407 9.17 -29.94 -9.22
C GLN A 407 9.90 -31.17 -8.66
N ARG A 408 10.40 -32.06 -9.53
CA ARG A 408 11.23 -33.22 -9.13
C ARG A 408 12.55 -32.75 -8.54
N ILE A 409 13.21 -31.79 -9.19
CA ILE A 409 14.49 -31.23 -8.74
C ILE A 409 14.36 -30.08 -7.74
N LYS A 410 13.15 -29.82 -7.22
CA LYS A 410 12.86 -28.79 -6.21
C LYS A 410 13.31 -27.38 -6.60
N THR A 411 13.28 -27.08 -7.88
CA THR A 411 13.57 -25.75 -8.42
C THR A 411 12.29 -24.92 -8.51
N PRO A 412 12.24 -23.71 -7.92
CA PRO A 412 11.07 -22.85 -8.03
C PRO A 412 10.97 -22.27 -9.44
N LEU A 413 9.82 -22.44 -10.09
CA LEU A 413 9.47 -21.79 -11.35
C LEU A 413 8.22 -20.94 -11.14
N PHE A 414 8.37 -19.64 -10.90
CA PHE A 414 7.22 -18.79 -10.55
C PHE A 414 6.36 -18.48 -11.78
N LEU A 415 6.99 -17.98 -12.85
CA LEU A 415 6.29 -17.68 -14.09
C LEU A 415 5.95 -18.95 -14.87
N GLY A 416 6.80 -19.98 -14.83
CA GLY A 416 6.54 -21.27 -15.45
C GLY A 416 5.28 -21.95 -14.89
N ASN A 417 5.13 -21.98 -13.57
CA ASN A 417 3.91 -22.51 -12.93
C ASN A 417 2.68 -21.66 -13.29
N GLN A 418 2.82 -20.33 -13.34
CA GLN A 418 1.70 -19.47 -13.70
C GLN A 418 1.27 -19.64 -15.16
N ALA A 419 2.21 -19.71 -16.09
CA ALA A 419 1.94 -20.00 -17.49
C ALA A 419 1.26 -21.37 -17.64
N TYR A 420 1.74 -22.39 -16.91
CA TYR A 420 1.12 -23.71 -16.90
C TYR A 420 -0.34 -23.64 -16.44
N ASN A 421 -0.63 -22.95 -15.33
CA ASN A 421 -1.99 -22.81 -14.81
C ASN A 421 -2.91 -22.07 -15.78
N ILE A 422 -2.45 -20.97 -16.38
CA ILE A 422 -3.23 -20.19 -17.36
C ILE A 422 -3.59 -21.05 -18.58
N ILE A 423 -2.60 -21.74 -19.16
CA ILE A 423 -2.83 -22.57 -20.34
C ILE A 423 -3.71 -23.77 -20.00
N GLN A 424 -3.51 -24.39 -18.83
CA GLN A 424 -4.33 -25.51 -18.37
C GLN A 424 -5.80 -25.11 -18.21
N LEU A 425 -6.09 -23.99 -17.54
CA LEU A 425 -7.45 -23.47 -17.37
C LEU A 425 -8.10 -23.15 -18.73
N ALA A 426 -7.31 -22.60 -19.64
CA ALA A 426 -7.79 -22.29 -20.98
C ALA A 426 -8.14 -23.57 -21.77
N LEU A 427 -7.33 -24.64 -21.67
CA LEU A 427 -7.59 -25.94 -22.32
C LEU A 427 -8.74 -26.74 -21.68
N GLN A 428 -9.02 -26.53 -20.38
CA GLN A 428 -10.14 -27.19 -19.67
C GLN A 428 -11.52 -26.59 -20.03
N SER A 429 -11.56 -25.40 -20.62
CA SER A 429 -12.80 -24.65 -20.86
C SER A 429 -13.64 -25.12 -22.05
N GLY A 430 -13.37 -26.31 -22.62
CA GLY A 430 -14.11 -26.91 -23.75
C GLY A 430 -13.32 -26.85 -25.08
N PRO A 431 -13.90 -27.29 -26.22
CA PRO A 431 -13.20 -27.46 -27.51
C PRO A 431 -12.81 -26.14 -28.20
N GLN A 432 -12.80 -25.02 -27.48
CA GLN A 432 -12.48 -23.68 -27.97
C GLN A 432 -11.13 -23.31 -27.36
N GLY A 433 -10.10 -23.37 -28.20
CA GLY A 433 -8.70 -23.15 -27.85
C GLY A 433 -8.47 -21.86 -27.06
N LEU A 434 -7.27 -21.73 -26.50
CA LEU A 434 -6.81 -20.62 -25.67
C LEU A 434 -7.53 -19.30 -25.98
N ALA A 435 -8.62 -19.04 -25.29
CA ALA A 435 -9.35 -17.79 -25.45
C ALA A 435 -8.43 -16.73 -24.88
N ALA A 436 -8.24 -15.62 -25.59
CA ALA A 436 -7.71 -14.43 -24.93
C ALA A 436 -8.69 -14.03 -23.81
N GLY A 437 -9.95 -14.49 -23.92
CA GLY A 437 -10.99 -14.60 -22.89
C GLY A 437 -10.76 -15.53 -21.70
N ALA A 438 -9.77 -16.43 -21.68
CA ALA A 438 -9.40 -17.16 -20.45
C ALA A 438 -8.59 -16.25 -19.49
N VAL A 439 -7.91 -15.24 -20.05
CA VAL A 439 -7.34 -14.10 -19.31
C VAL A 439 -8.39 -12.98 -19.20
N THR A 440 -9.28 -12.80 -20.18
CA THR A 440 -10.25 -11.67 -20.23
C THR A 440 -11.71 -12.09 -20.04
N LYS A 441 -12.02 -13.09 -19.19
CA LYS A 441 -13.41 -13.58 -19.00
C LYS A 441 -14.26 -12.46 -18.39
N ARG A 442 -14.79 -11.60 -19.27
CA ARG A 442 -15.73 -10.54 -18.96
C ARG A 442 -16.97 -11.24 -18.42
N THR A 443 -17.21 -11.06 -17.13
CA THR A 443 -18.53 -11.18 -16.52
C THR A 443 -19.43 -10.08 -17.09
N VAL A 444 -19.67 -10.03 -18.40
CA VAL A 444 -20.73 -9.20 -18.99
C VAL A 444 -21.97 -10.08 -19.09
N LYS A 445 -22.61 -10.26 -17.94
CA LYS A 445 -24.06 -10.29 -17.87
C LYS A 445 -24.50 -9.03 -17.14
N THR A 446 -24.64 -7.94 -17.89
CA THR A 446 -25.71 -6.95 -17.69
C THR A 446 -25.69 -6.01 -18.87
N THR A 447 -26.56 -6.33 -19.82
CA THR A 447 -27.11 -5.42 -20.81
C THR A 447 -27.78 -4.27 -20.06
N ILE A 448 -27.21 -3.07 -20.11
CA ILE A 448 -27.99 -1.84 -20.13
C ILE A 448 -27.53 -1.11 -21.39
N ALA A 449 -28.42 -1.03 -22.37
CA ALA A 449 -28.21 -0.31 -23.60
C ALA A 449 -27.97 1.19 -23.31
N PRO A 450 -27.15 1.90 -24.10
CA PRO A 450 -26.99 3.33 -23.95
C PRO A 450 -28.23 4.02 -24.54
N SER A 451 -29.27 4.20 -23.74
CA SER A 451 -30.33 5.15 -24.04
C SER A 451 -30.02 6.48 -23.35
N ALA A 452 -29.71 7.48 -24.16
CA ALA A 452 -29.89 8.91 -23.92
C ALA A 452 -30.05 9.32 -22.44
N LEU A 453 -28.93 9.62 -21.78
CA LEU A 453 -28.92 10.47 -20.59
C LEU A 453 -27.98 11.65 -20.87
N ASP A 454 -28.54 12.81 -20.61
CA ASP A 454 -28.17 14.13 -21.08
C ASP A 454 -26.73 14.53 -20.69
N HIS A 455 -25.94 14.93 -21.68
CA HIS A 455 -24.60 15.51 -21.53
C HIS A 455 -24.72 16.97 -21.04
N ALA A 456 -25.33 17.21 -19.87
CA ALA A 456 -25.50 18.57 -19.38
C ALA A 456 -25.87 18.68 -17.88
N GLN A 457 -25.21 17.98 -16.94
CA GLN A 457 -25.42 18.31 -15.50
C GLN A 457 -24.37 17.83 -14.48
N VAL A 458 -23.10 17.63 -14.87
CA VAL A 458 -21.98 17.38 -13.91
C VAL A 458 -20.86 18.42 -14.07
N LEU A 459 -21.23 19.66 -14.40
CA LEU A 459 -20.32 20.80 -14.45
C LEU A 459 -20.93 21.98 -13.69
N SER A 460 -20.93 21.88 -12.36
CA SER A 460 -20.85 23.05 -11.49
C SER A 460 -20.70 22.57 -10.05
N LEU A 461 -19.51 22.69 -9.49
CA LEU A 461 -19.30 23.40 -8.23
C LEU A 461 -17.81 23.37 -7.87
N SER A 462 -17.29 24.60 -7.76
CA SER A 462 -16.13 25.01 -6.95
C SER A 462 -14.82 25.30 -7.69
N CYS A 463 -14.87 26.34 -8.52
CA CYS A 463 -13.78 27.32 -8.54
C CYS A 463 -14.13 28.40 -7.50
N ARG A 464 -13.34 28.51 -6.42
CA ARG A 464 -13.06 29.74 -5.64
C ARG A 464 -12.07 29.42 -4.51
N TRP A 465 -11.11 30.34 -4.34
CA TRP A 465 -10.12 30.49 -3.26
C TRP A 465 -8.74 29.83 -3.47
N GLY A 466 -7.76 30.64 -3.89
CA GLY A 466 -6.47 30.67 -3.18
C GLY A 466 -6.51 31.78 -2.10
N PRO A 467 -5.44 32.03 -1.30
CA PRO A 467 -4.16 31.32 -1.16
C PRO A 467 -3.86 30.86 0.29
N LYS A 468 -2.86 29.96 0.42
CA LYS A 468 -2.25 29.36 1.65
C LYS A 468 -3.19 28.46 2.48
N ILE A 469 -2.76 27.22 2.76
CA ILE A 469 -2.89 26.44 4.03
C ILE A 469 -2.78 24.92 3.74
N LEU A 470 -1.81 24.28 4.44
CA LEU A 470 -1.60 22.88 4.89
C LEU A 470 -2.23 21.67 4.12
N PRO A 471 -1.49 20.54 3.96
CA PRO A 471 -1.87 19.42 3.10
C PRO A 471 -3.11 18.67 3.62
N THR A 472 -4.08 18.46 2.73
CA THR A 472 -5.43 17.96 3.05
C THR A 472 -5.69 16.50 2.69
N THR A 473 -4.69 15.65 2.39
CA THR A 473 -4.90 14.19 2.24
C THR A 473 -3.92 13.33 3.06
N MET A 474 -4.42 12.19 3.59
CA MET A 474 -3.68 11.36 4.57
C MET A 474 -2.45 10.74 3.93
N GLU A 475 -2.59 10.42 2.65
CA GLU A 475 -1.51 9.94 1.79
C GLU A 475 -0.49 11.04 1.52
N ALA A 476 -0.89 12.30 1.33
CA ALA A 476 0.05 13.42 1.18
C ALA A 476 0.79 13.78 2.49
N ALA A 477 0.12 13.70 3.65
CA ALA A 477 0.73 13.99 4.95
C ALA A 477 1.72 12.91 5.42
N THR A 478 1.60 11.67 4.92
CA THR A 478 2.51 10.54 5.23
C THR A 478 3.50 10.22 4.10
N TYR A 479 3.39 10.93 2.98
CA TYR A 479 4.08 10.64 1.72
C TYR A 479 5.61 10.72 1.79
N GLN A 480 6.15 11.78 2.41
CA GLN A 480 7.60 11.99 2.51
C GLN A 480 8.29 10.91 3.36
N HIS A 481 7.58 10.37 4.37
CA HIS A 481 8.14 9.34 5.23
C HIS A 481 8.02 7.93 4.63
N PHE A 482 7.02 7.66 3.78
CA PHE A 482 6.79 6.34 3.14
C PHE A 482 8.02 5.81 2.37
N PHE A 483 8.84 6.69 1.80
CA PHE A 483 10.04 6.35 1.02
C PHE A 483 11.30 6.08 1.86
N ASN A 484 11.36 6.59 3.09
CA ASN A 484 12.49 6.42 4.01
C ASN A 484 12.16 5.50 5.21
N HIS A 485 10.94 4.96 5.24
CA HIS A 485 10.42 4.10 6.30
C HIS A 485 11.35 2.90 6.58
N GLY A 486 11.99 2.89 7.75
CA GLY A 486 12.87 1.81 8.21
C GLY A 486 14.31 1.85 7.67
N LYS A 487 14.71 2.95 7.00
CA LYS A 487 16.12 3.18 6.62
C LYS A 487 16.85 3.94 7.75
N PRO A 488 18.15 3.67 7.98
CA PRO A 488 18.94 4.36 9.02
C PRO A 488 19.09 5.88 8.81
N GLU A 489 18.80 6.35 7.60
CA GLU A 489 19.05 7.71 7.10
C GLU A 489 17.81 8.63 7.20
N ALA A 490 16.68 8.14 7.72
CA ALA A 490 15.45 8.92 7.88
C ALA A 490 15.60 9.97 8.99
N ASP A 491 15.11 11.20 8.76
CA ASP A 491 15.09 12.25 9.79
C ASP A 491 14.30 11.74 11.03
N PRO A 492 14.93 11.72 12.22
CA PRO A 492 14.28 11.30 13.47
C PRO A 492 13.05 12.15 13.84
N GLU A 493 12.99 13.41 13.41
CA GLU A 493 11.85 14.29 13.68
C GLU A 493 10.65 13.97 12.77
N GLU A 494 10.88 13.71 11.49
CA GLU A 494 9.84 13.26 10.55
C GLU A 494 9.28 11.89 10.93
N THR A 495 10.14 10.97 11.36
CA THR A 495 9.75 9.63 11.82
C THR A 495 8.85 9.70 13.06
N ARG A 496 9.17 10.60 14.00
CA ARG A 496 8.36 10.85 15.20
C ARG A 496 6.99 11.45 14.87
N ASN A 497 6.89 12.20 13.77
CA ASN A 497 5.67 12.91 13.39
C ASN A 497 4.74 12.10 12.47
N CYS A 498 5.17 10.95 11.94
CA CYS A 498 4.36 10.11 11.07
C CYS A 498 3.49 9.10 11.85
N HIS A 499 2.17 9.21 11.70
CA HIS A 499 1.19 8.28 12.28
C HIS A 499 1.43 6.81 11.90
N TRP A 500 1.82 6.53 10.66
CA TRP A 500 2.08 5.15 10.21
C TRP A 500 3.28 4.54 10.94
N CYS A 501 4.33 5.35 11.17
CA CYS A 501 5.51 4.90 11.90
C CYS A 501 5.23 4.68 13.38
N GLN A 502 4.45 5.56 14.00
CA GLN A 502 3.97 5.39 15.36
C GLN A 502 3.16 4.08 15.49
N LEU A 503 2.21 3.81 14.59
CA LEU A 503 1.42 2.57 14.61
C LEU A 503 2.27 1.31 14.37
N ARG A 504 3.26 1.37 13.47
CA ARG A 504 4.19 0.26 13.21
C ARG A 504 5.18 0.01 14.35
N SER A 505 5.46 1.02 15.17
CA SER A 505 6.33 0.88 16.33
C SER A 505 5.71 -0.01 17.42
N PHE A 506 4.38 -0.18 17.41
CA PHE A 506 3.70 -1.05 18.36
C PHE A 506 4.12 -2.50 18.16
N LYS A 507 4.57 -3.14 19.24
CA LYS A 507 5.09 -4.52 19.23
C LYS A 507 4.13 -5.53 18.58
N THR A 508 2.82 -5.28 18.66
CA THR A 508 1.78 -6.17 18.15
C THR A 508 1.38 -5.92 16.70
N HIS A 509 1.83 -4.82 16.07
CA HIS A 509 1.36 -4.39 14.75
C HIS A 509 1.55 -5.44 13.64
N ALA A 510 2.65 -6.18 13.66
CA ALA A 510 2.94 -7.21 12.66
C ALA A 510 1.93 -8.38 12.65
N LYS A 511 1.28 -8.65 13.79
CA LYS A 511 0.29 -9.74 13.95
C LYS A 511 -1.14 -9.21 14.01
N ILE A 512 -1.32 -8.03 14.62
CA ILE A 512 -2.61 -7.44 14.98
C ILE A 512 -2.58 -5.96 14.52
N PRO A 513 -2.62 -5.73 13.20
CA PRO A 513 -2.37 -4.41 12.63
C PRO A 513 -3.47 -3.40 12.96
N ILE A 514 -3.07 -2.12 13.00
CA ILE A 514 -3.98 -0.98 12.93
C ILE A 514 -3.79 -0.35 11.55
N SER A 515 -4.87 -0.19 10.80
CA SER A 515 -4.87 0.48 9.50
C SER A 515 -5.71 1.75 9.53
N ILE A 516 -5.43 2.70 8.63
CA ILE A 516 -6.21 3.93 8.46
C ILE A 516 -6.67 4.00 7.01
N VAL A 517 -7.97 4.21 6.78
CA VAL A 517 -8.60 4.18 5.45
C VAL A 517 -9.60 5.33 5.31
N ASN A 518 -9.40 6.24 4.36
CA ASN A 518 -10.42 7.23 3.99
C ASN A 518 -10.89 6.97 2.56
N LYS A 519 -12.19 6.75 2.38
CA LYS A 519 -12.85 6.58 1.07
C LYS A 519 -14.00 7.57 0.85
N GLU A 520 -14.28 8.42 1.82
CA GLU A 520 -15.45 9.31 1.81
C GLU A 520 -15.06 10.74 1.40
N ASP A 521 -13.91 11.23 1.86
CA ASP A 521 -13.41 12.55 1.52
C ASP A 521 -11.88 12.60 1.54
N GLU A 522 -11.32 13.80 1.37
CA GLU A 522 -9.88 14.01 1.42
C GLU A 522 -9.34 14.09 2.86
N ALA A 523 -10.19 14.29 3.88
CA ALA A 523 -9.77 14.67 5.21
C ALA A 523 -8.70 13.75 5.84
N VAL A 524 -7.87 14.36 6.68
CA VAL A 524 -6.74 13.69 7.34
C VAL A 524 -6.86 13.67 8.84
N LEU A 525 -6.16 12.73 9.49
CA LEU A 525 -5.90 12.84 10.91
C LEU A 525 -5.01 14.06 11.16
N ASN A 526 -5.29 14.79 12.23
CA ASN A 526 -4.54 15.99 12.62
C ASN A 526 -3.02 15.64 12.68
N PRO A 527 -2.14 16.31 11.92
CA PRO A 527 -0.70 16.00 11.90
C PRO A 527 0.02 16.09 13.25
N ASN A 528 -0.55 16.86 14.19
CA ASN A 528 -0.02 17.02 15.54
C ASN A 528 -0.48 15.91 16.49
N PHE A 529 -1.37 15.02 16.05
CA PHE A 529 -1.79 13.89 16.85
C PHE A 529 -0.67 12.85 16.97
N ARG A 530 -0.63 12.10 18.07
CA ARG A 530 0.38 11.08 18.34
C ARG A 530 -0.26 9.76 18.76
N PHE A 531 0.04 8.69 18.03
CA PHE A 531 -0.34 7.34 18.43
C PHE A 531 0.57 6.82 19.56
N ILE A 532 -0.05 6.37 20.64
CA ILE A 532 0.62 5.77 21.82
C ILE A 532 0.07 4.38 22.12
N ASP A 533 0.90 3.50 22.69
CA ASP A 533 0.53 2.13 23.12
C ASP A 533 0.32 2.00 24.63
N ARG A 534 0.61 3.06 25.40
CA ARG A 534 0.38 3.22 26.84
C ARG A 534 0.05 4.67 27.16
N SER A 535 -0.76 4.91 28.20
CA SER A 535 -1.05 6.26 28.68
C SER A 535 0.20 6.92 29.26
N VAL A 536 0.28 8.24 29.14
CA VAL A 536 1.38 9.06 29.67
C VAL A 536 0.86 9.84 30.86
N VAL A 537 1.55 9.83 31.99
CA VAL A 537 1.15 10.58 33.19
C VAL A 537 1.85 11.94 33.18
N ALA A 538 1.11 13.03 33.38
CA ALA A 538 1.67 14.38 33.43
C ALA A 538 2.52 14.60 34.69
N GLU A 539 3.48 15.52 34.62
CA GLU A 539 4.47 15.76 35.69
C GLU A 539 3.84 16.23 37.02
N ASP A 540 2.70 16.90 36.95
CA ASP A 540 1.96 17.43 38.11
C ASP A 540 1.00 16.41 38.74
N VAL A 541 0.87 15.22 38.16
CA VAL A 541 0.06 14.14 38.71
C VAL A 541 0.85 13.37 39.76
N PRO A 542 0.38 13.32 41.02
CA PRO A 542 1.05 12.55 42.06
C PRO A 542 0.94 11.05 41.74
N ILE A 543 2.06 10.34 41.74
CA ILE A 543 2.12 8.89 41.57
C ILE A 543 2.64 8.27 42.86
N ALA A 544 1.93 7.26 43.38
CA ALA A 544 2.40 6.48 44.51
C ALA A 544 3.72 5.75 44.19
N GLU A 545 4.61 5.64 45.18
CA GLU A 545 5.89 4.95 44.99
C GLU A 545 5.69 3.48 44.60
N GLU A 546 6.55 2.98 43.72
CA GLU A 546 6.46 1.62 43.19
C GLU A 546 6.57 0.54 44.28
N CYS A 547 7.15 0.87 45.45
CA CYS A 547 7.24 -0.01 46.62
C CYS A 547 5.88 -0.36 47.24
N PHE A 548 4.83 0.44 46.99
CA PHE A 548 3.46 0.16 47.42
C PHE A 548 2.71 -0.78 46.47
N ARG A 549 3.31 -1.16 45.33
CA ARG A 549 2.70 -2.08 44.37
C ARG A 549 2.77 -3.52 44.89
N THR A 550 1.67 -4.01 45.45
CA THR A 550 1.49 -5.42 45.86
C THR A 550 0.88 -6.26 44.76
N GLY A 551 1.57 -7.33 44.35
CA GLY A 551 1.03 -8.37 43.46
C GLY A 551 0.72 -9.68 44.20
N CYS A 552 0.27 -10.71 43.49
CA CYS A 552 -0.03 -12.01 44.10
C CYS A 552 1.21 -12.91 44.28
N ASP A 553 1.13 -13.81 45.27
CA ASP A 553 2.14 -14.85 45.52
C ASP A 553 1.81 -16.22 44.88
N CYS A 554 0.89 -16.24 43.91
CA CYS A 554 0.45 -17.49 43.27
C CYS A 554 1.59 -18.14 42.47
N LYS A 555 1.76 -19.45 42.62
CA LYS A 555 2.86 -20.22 42.00
C LYS A 555 2.58 -20.62 40.55
N ASP A 556 1.33 -20.88 40.21
CA ASP A 556 0.92 -21.29 38.87
C ASP A 556 -0.54 -20.88 38.57
N ASN A 557 -1.00 -21.20 37.35
CA ASN A 557 -2.34 -20.86 36.90
C ASN A 557 -3.43 -21.59 37.69
N GLU A 558 -3.15 -22.80 38.19
CA GLU A 558 -4.10 -23.55 39.02
C GLU A 558 -4.24 -22.90 40.40
N ASP A 559 -3.13 -22.42 40.97
CA ASP A 559 -3.08 -21.66 42.22
C ASP A 559 -3.91 -20.37 42.09
N CYS A 560 -3.74 -19.61 41.00
CA CYS A 560 -4.59 -18.44 40.72
C CYS A 560 -6.07 -18.80 40.56
N MET A 561 -6.39 -19.98 40.03
CA MET A 561 -7.76 -20.42 39.72
C MET A 561 -8.51 -21.00 40.92
N TYR A 562 -7.80 -21.65 41.85
CA TYR A 562 -8.41 -22.49 42.88
C TYR A 562 -8.05 -22.09 44.31
N ASN A 563 -6.99 -21.30 44.53
CA ASN A 563 -6.66 -20.67 45.81
C ASN A 563 -7.01 -19.16 45.79
N THR A 564 -6.89 -18.47 46.92
CA THR A 564 -7.21 -17.04 47.04
C THR A 564 -6.10 -16.20 46.42
N CYS A 565 -6.28 -15.79 45.16
CA CYS A 565 -5.41 -14.81 44.51
C CYS A 565 -5.61 -13.44 45.17
N GLN A 566 -4.54 -12.87 45.75
CA GLN A 566 -4.56 -11.57 46.44
C GLN A 566 -5.02 -10.43 45.53
N CYS A 567 -4.75 -10.49 44.22
CA CYS A 567 -5.21 -9.47 43.26
C CYS A 567 -6.74 -9.43 43.10
N LEU A 568 -7.45 -10.47 43.54
CA LEU A 568 -8.92 -10.50 43.52
C LEU A 568 -9.52 -10.11 44.86
N ASP A 569 -8.71 -9.68 45.84
CA ASP A 569 -9.21 -9.63 47.21
C ASP A 569 -10.35 -8.63 47.41
N GLU A 570 -10.39 -7.61 46.57
CA GLU A 570 -11.36 -6.53 46.57
C GLU A 570 -12.54 -6.74 45.62
N MET A 571 -12.57 -7.85 44.87
CA MET A 571 -13.77 -8.25 44.13
C MET A 571 -14.82 -8.79 45.11
N ALA A 572 -16.08 -8.35 44.93
CA ALA A 572 -17.20 -8.79 45.76
C ALA A 572 -17.37 -10.32 45.73
N ASP A 573 -17.71 -10.89 46.89
CA ASP A 573 -17.98 -12.33 47.04
C ASP A 573 -19.21 -12.75 46.19
N ASP A 574 -19.10 -13.87 45.47
CA ASP A 574 -20.23 -14.46 44.74
C ASP A 574 -21.24 -15.07 45.76
N ASP A 575 -22.25 -14.32 46.17
CA ASP A 575 -23.38 -14.83 46.97
C ASP A 575 -24.62 -15.03 46.07
N ASP A 576 -24.50 -15.89 45.05
CA ASP A 576 -25.64 -16.32 44.23
C ASP A 576 -26.10 -17.72 44.67
N GLY A 577 -27.16 -17.73 45.48
CA GLY A 577 -27.97 -18.89 45.78
C GLY A 577 -28.60 -19.48 44.52
N GLY A 578 -28.10 -20.64 44.09
CA GLY A 578 -28.72 -21.50 43.09
C GLY A 578 -28.43 -22.94 43.48
N GLY A 579 -29.45 -23.63 44.01
CA GLY A 579 -29.32 -24.90 44.71
C GLY A 579 -28.73 -26.03 43.86
N ASP A 580 -27.72 -26.68 44.42
CA ASP A 580 -27.73 -28.12 44.58
C ASP A 580 -27.20 -28.42 45.99
N SER A 581 -28.08 -29.01 46.79
CA SER A 581 -27.81 -29.42 48.16
C SER A 581 -26.84 -30.59 48.16
N ASP A 582 -25.64 -30.39 48.71
CA ASP A 582 -25.00 -31.42 49.51
C ASP A 582 -24.10 -30.76 50.55
N GLU A 583 -24.69 -30.63 51.74
CA GLU A 583 -24.00 -30.28 52.97
C GLU A 583 -22.93 -31.33 53.30
N ILE A 584 -21.65 -30.96 53.19
CA ILE A 584 -20.61 -31.57 54.03
C ILE A 584 -19.76 -30.46 54.63
N ARG A 585 -19.86 -30.36 55.96
CA ARG A 585 -19.07 -29.51 56.86
C ARG A 585 -17.57 -29.68 56.61
N GLY A 586 -16.94 -28.59 56.21
CA GLY A 586 -15.49 -28.41 56.14
C GLY A 586 -15.24 -27.05 55.52
N VAL A 587 -14.49 -26.18 56.21
CA VAL A 587 -14.12 -24.84 55.74
C VAL A 587 -13.45 -24.95 54.37
N ARG A 588 -14.21 -24.81 53.29
CA ARG A 588 -13.67 -24.72 51.92
C ARG A 588 -13.28 -23.26 51.69
N PRO A 589 -12.05 -22.96 51.24
CA PRO A 589 -11.64 -21.60 50.95
C PRO A 589 -12.55 -21.01 49.87
N ARG A 590 -13.04 -19.79 50.12
CA ARG A 590 -13.92 -19.01 49.22
C ARG A 590 -13.27 -18.91 47.84
N ARG A 591 -13.87 -19.50 46.81
CA ARG A 591 -13.37 -19.42 45.43
C ARG A 591 -13.79 -18.10 44.79
N LYS A 592 -12.94 -17.08 44.87
CA LYS A 592 -13.11 -15.84 44.08
C LYS A 592 -12.97 -16.18 42.59
N ARG A 593 -13.96 -15.81 41.77
CA ARG A 593 -14.00 -16.12 40.33
C ARG A 593 -13.44 -14.95 39.53
N PHE A 594 -12.53 -15.23 38.58
CA PHE A 594 -12.02 -14.22 37.65
C PHE A 594 -13.16 -13.52 36.90
N ALA A 595 -12.93 -12.25 36.54
CA ALA A 595 -13.80 -11.50 35.65
C ALA A 595 -14.00 -12.20 34.29
N TYR A 596 -13.03 -13.03 33.90
CA TYR A 596 -13.02 -13.78 32.64
C TYR A 596 -13.36 -15.26 32.83
N TYR A 597 -13.84 -15.91 31.78
CA TYR A 597 -13.86 -17.36 31.72
C TYR A 597 -12.41 -17.87 31.63
N SER A 598 -12.04 -18.81 32.50
CA SER A 598 -10.67 -19.35 32.58
C SER A 598 -10.40 -20.51 31.62
N GLN A 599 -11.44 -21.25 31.22
CA GLN A 599 -11.33 -22.47 30.42
C GLN A 599 -12.50 -22.60 29.43
N GLY A 600 -12.34 -23.49 28.44
CA GLY A 600 -13.34 -23.78 27.42
C GLY A 600 -13.35 -22.79 26.25
N GLN A 601 -14.35 -22.91 25.37
CA GLN A 601 -14.47 -22.08 24.14
C GLN A 601 -14.67 -20.59 24.41
N LYS A 602 -15.02 -20.21 25.65
CA LYS A 602 -15.20 -18.81 26.07
C LYS A 602 -13.99 -18.26 26.82
N ALA A 603 -12.89 -19.01 26.93
CA ALA A 603 -11.72 -18.58 27.69
C ALA A 603 -11.22 -17.20 27.25
N GLY A 604 -10.96 -16.31 28.20
CA GLY A 604 -10.56 -14.93 27.96
C GLY A 604 -11.70 -13.95 27.69
N LEU A 605 -12.95 -14.43 27.52
CA LEU A 605 -14.12 -13.55 27.40
C LEU A 605 -14.59 -13.11 28.80
N LEU A 606 -14.99 -11.85 28.92
CA LEU A 606 -15.59 -11.27 30.10
C LEU A 606 -16.92 -11.96 30.42
N ARG A 607 -17.13 -12.32 31.69
CA ARG A 607 -18.34 -13.02 32.14
C ARG A 607 -19.56 -12.13 32.01
N SER A 608 -20.70 -12.76 31.73
CA SER A 608 -21.98 -12.06 31.62
C SER A 608 -22.35 -11.26 32.87
N ARG A 609 -22.03 -11.72 34.09
CA ARG A 609 -22.29 -10.94 35.32
C ARG A 609 -21.58 -9.58 35.29
N ILE A 610 -20.28 -9.59 34.98
CA ILE A 610 -19.45 -8.39 34.92
C ILE A 610 -19.90 -7.47 33.78
N LEU A 611 -20.23 -8.02 32.61
CA LEU A 611 -20.71 -7.25 31.45
C LEU A 611 -21.92 -6.34 31.76
N HIS A 612 -22.80 -6.74 32.68
CA HIS A 612 -23.97 -5.96 33.09
C HIS A 612 -23.78 -5.22 34.42
N SER A 613 -22.60 -5.31 35.03
CA SER A 613 -22.26 -4.61 36.27
C SER A 613 -21.53 -3.28 36.00
N ARG A 614 -21.37 -2.46 37.04
CA ARG A 614 -20.42 -1.33 37.07
C ARG A 614 -19.21 -1.66 37.96
N GLU A 615 -18.97 -2.93 38.26
CA GLU A 615 -17.83 -3.34 39.11
C GLU A 615 -16.50 -3.15 38.34
N PRO A 616 -15.44 -2.64 39.00
CA PRO A 616 -14.12 -2.59 38.39
C PRO A 616 -13.55 -4.00 38.21
N ILE A 617 -12.70 -4.16 37.20
CA ILE A 617 -12.00 -5.41 36.91
C ILE A 617 -10.62 -5.36 37.54
N TYR A 618 -10.31 -6.30 38.42
CA TYR A 618 -8.97 -6.43 39.00
C TYR A 618 -8.19 -7.53 38.28
N GLU A 619 -7.06 -7.17 37.68
CA GLU A 619 -6.17 -8.10 36.97
C GLU A 619 -4.85 -8.33 37.70
N CYS A 620 -4.22 -9.47 37.41
CA CYS A 620 -2.80 -9.61 37.75
C CYS A 620 -1.96 -8.71 36.83
N HIS A 621 -0.75 -8.38 37.29
CA HIS A 621 0.16 -7.45 36.64
C HIS A 621 1.62 -7.88 36.86
N ASP A 622 2.59 -7.17 36.32
CA ASP A 622 4.01 -7.57 36.33
C ASP A 622 4.67 -7.65 37.71
N GLY A 623 4.02 -7.12 38.76
CA GLY A 623 4.45 -7.29 40.16
C GLY A 623 3.95 -8.59 40.81
N CYS A 624 3.17 -9.40 40.09
CA CYS A 624 2.67 -10.68 40.56
C CYS A 624 3.66 -11.82 40.27
N SER A 625 3.72 -12.81 41.16
CA SER A 625 4.51 -14.04 40.97
C SER A 625 3.92 -14.99 39.91
N CYS A 626 2.65 -14.82 39.58
CA CYS A 626 1.97 -15.66 38.60
C CYS A 626 2.44 -15.39 37.15
N THR A 627 2.41 -16.43 36.32
CA THR A 627 2.90 -16.32 34.94
C THR A 627 2.06 -15.37 34.07
N SER A 628 2.63 -14.91 32.96
CA SER A 628 1.89 -14.15 31.93
C SER A 628 0.75 -14.94 31.28
N ALA A 629 0.71 -16.26 31.47
CA ALA A 629 -0.39 -17.13 31.05
C ALA A 629 -1.58 -17.15 32.03
N CYS A 630 -1.53 -16.39 33.13
CA CYS A 630 -2.62 -16.30 34.09
C CYS A 630 -3.94 -15.89 33.41
N PRO A 631 -5.06 -16.61 33.62
CA PRO A 631 -6.34 -16.25 32.99
C PRO A 631 -6.89 -14.87 33.41
N ASN A 632 -6.33 -14.25 34.46
CA ASN A 632 -6.66 -12.92 34.96
C ASN A 632 -5.75 -11.80 34.42
N ARG A 633 -5.20 -11.96 33.22
CA ARG A 633 -4.34 -10.99 32.51
C ARG A 633 -4.83 -10.80 31.07
N VAL A 634 -6.07 -10.39 30.87
CA VAL A 634 -6.65 -10.21 29.52
C VAL A 634 -6.35 -8.81 28.99
N VAL A 635 -6.60 -7.76 29.78
CA VAL A 635 -6.33 -6.37 29.40
C VAL A 635 -4.83 -6.08 29.41
N GLU A 636 -4.12 -6.56 30.43
CA GLU A 636 -2.66 -6.41 30.58
C GLU A 636 -1.88 -6.88 29.34
N ARG A 637 -2.27 -8.02 28.76
CA ARG A 637 -1.65 -8.57 27.54
C ARG A 637 -1.81 -7.70 26.29
N GLY A 638 -2.68 -6.70 26.35
CA GLY A 638 -2.97 -5.79 25.27
C GLY A 638 -3.91 -6.38 24.21
N ARG A 639 -4.21 -5.54 23.21
CA ARG A 639 -5.18 -5.82 22.16
C ARG A 639 -4.88 -7.11 21.40
N THR A 640 -5.90 -7.93 21.18
CA THR A 640 -5.86 -9.14 20.33
C THR A 640 -6.63 -9.01 19.01
N VAL A 641 -7.32 -7.87 18.79
CA VAL A 641 -8.20 -7.63 17.64
C VAL A 641 -7.55 -6.65 16.66
N PRO A 642 -7.44 -6.95 15.35
CA PRO A 642 -6.98 -5.96 14.37
C PRO A 642 -8.02 -4.84 14.21
N LEU A 643 -7.58 -3.60 13.99
CA LEU A 643 -8.47 -2.44 13.90
C LEU A 643 -8.22 -1.62 12.64
N THR A 644 -9.27 -1.00 12.14
CA THR A 644 -9.25 -0.10 10.98
C THR A 644 -9.93 1.20 11.39
N ILE A 645 -9.15 2.28 11.46
CA ILE A 645 -9.66 3.64 11.58
C ILE A 645 -10.17 4.03 10.19
N PHE A 646 -11.43 4.43 10.07
CA PHE A 646 -12.02 4.77 8.79
C PHE A 646 -12.83 6.05 8.83
N LYS A 647 -12.97 6.71 7.68
CA LYS A 647 -13.83 7.90 7.59
C LYS A 647 -15.30 7.48 7.46
N THR A 648 -16.15 7.98 8.36
CA THR A 648 -17.60 7.84 8.30
C THR A 648 -18.21 8.99 7.48
N LYS A 649 -19.46 8.79 7.04
CA LYS A 649 -20.18 9.78 6.22
C LYS A 649 -20.56 11.06 6.96
N ASP A 650 -20.87 10.94 8.26
CA ASP A 650 -21.53 12.00 9.02
C ASP A 650 -20.96 12.23 10.44
N ARG A 651 -20.20 11.28 10.98
CA ARG A 651 -19.69 11.30 12.37
C ARG A 651 -18.17 11.49 12.46
N GLY A 652 -17.51 11.85 11.36
CA GLY A 652 -16.06 12.02 11.32
C GLY A 652 -15.32 10.70 11.18
N TRP A 653 -14.25 10.50 11.94
CA TRP A 653 -13.49 9.24 11.94
C TRP A 653 -14.18 8.22 12.85
N GLY A 654 -14.17 6.95 12.44
CA GLY A 654 -14.74 5.80 13.14
C GLY A 654 -13.72 4.66 13.24
N VAL A 655 -14.05 3.60 13.99
CA VAL A 655 -13.22 2.39 14.08
C VAL A 655 -14.07 1.17 13.75
N ARG A 656 -13.48 0.21 13.04
CA ARG A 656 -14.08 -1.11 12.77
C ARG A 656 -13.01 -2.20 12.80
N SER A 657 -13.42 -3.46 12.82
CA SER A 657 -12.52 -4.61 12.81
C SER A 657 -12.71 -5.43 11.52
N PRO A 658 -11.64 -5.88 10.83
CA PRO A 658 -11.75 -6.77 9.68
C PRO A 658 -12.07 -8.23 10.06
N VAL A 659 -12.24 -8.52 11.35
CA VAL A 659 -12.63 -9.84 11.88
C VAL A 659 -13.80 -9.72 12.86
N ASP A 660 -14.57 -10.80 13.01
CA ASP A 660 -15.65 -10.89 13.99
C ASP A 660 -15.12 -10.74 15.43
N ILE A 661 -15.85 -10.01 16.27
CA ILE A 661 -15.58 -9.85 17.70
C ILE A 661 -16.69 -10.53 18.49
N LYS A 662 -16.34 -11.36 19.46
CA LYS A 662 -17.31 -12.07 20.30
C LYS A 662 -17.76 -11.24 21.49
N LYS A 663 -18.99 -11.46 21.96
CA LYS A 663 -19.50 -10.90 23.21
C LYS A 663 -18.54 -11.22 24.37
N GLY A 664 -18.16 -10.20 25.12
CA GLY A 664 -17.20 -10.27 26.22
C GLY A 664 -15.74 -10.22 25.78
N GLN A 665 -15.44 -10.11 24.49
CA GLN A 665 -14.06 -10.03 24.04
C GLN A 665 -13.48 -8.63 24.30
N PHE A 666 -12.25 -8.60 24.82
CA PHE A 666 -11.47 -7.38 24.97
C PHE A 666 -11.07 -6.83 23.60
N VAL A 667 -11.33 -5.54 23.36
CA VAL A 667 -11.00 -4.87 22.10
C VAL A 667 -9.69 -4.11 22.25
N ASP A 668 -9.66 -3.06 23.06
CA ASP A 668 -8.45 -2.27 23.34
C ASP A 668 -8.71 -1.33 24.54
N ARG A 669 -7.69 -0.59 24.99
CA ARG A 669 -7.82 0.46 26.02
C ARG A 669 -8.09 1.82 25.41
N TYR A 670 -8.82 2.69 26.12
CA TYR A 670 -8.80 4.12 25.86
C TYR A 670 -7.55 4.73 26.51
N LEU A 671 -6.69 5.32 25.68
CA LEU A 671 -5.38 5.84 26.10
C LEU A 671 -5.35 7.36 25.99
N GLY A 672 -4.45 8.00 26.72
CA GLY A 672 -4.25 9.45 26.63
C GLY A 672 -3.17 9.95 27.57
N GLU A 673 -3.11 11.27 27.69
CA GLU A 673 -2.36 11.93 28.75
C GLU A 673 -3.24 11.98 30.02
N ILE A 674 -2.75 11.43 31.13
CA ILE A 674 -3.43 11.50 32.43
C ILE A 674 -3.04 12.83 33.07
N ILE A 675 -4.03 13.69 33.29
CA ILE A 675 -3.88 15.07 33.77
C ILE A 675 -4.74 15.33 35.00
N THR A 676 -4.42 16.39 35.74
CA THR A 676 -5.25 16.85 36.86
C THR A 676 -6.54 17.51 36.36
N SER A 677 -7.63 17.48 37.14
CA SER A 677 -8.90 18.13 36.73
C SER A 677 -8.74 19.64 36.54
N LYS A 678 -7.83 20.29 37.28
CA LYS A 678 -7.48 21.70 37.09
C LYS A 678 -6.87 21.96 35.70
N GLU A 679 -6.00 21.08 35.24
CA GLU A 679 -5.43 21.18 33.89
C GLU A 679 -6.47 20.86 32.81
N ALA A 680 -7.37 19.91 33.06
CA ALA A 680 -8.49 19.63 32.18
C ALA A 680 -9.42 20.85 32.02
N ASP A 681 -9.79 21.52 33.11
CA ASP A 681 -10.59 22.76 33.09
C ASP A 681 -9.87 23.88 32.33
N ARG A 682 -8.57 24.09 32.58
CA ARG A 682 -7.77 25.05 31.82
C ARG A 682 -7.78 24.74 30.33
N ARG A 683 -7.70 23.46 29.95
CA ARG A 683 -7.79 23.01 28.56
C ARG A 683 -9.17 23.25 27.98
N ARG A 684 -10.26 23.01 28.73
CA ARG A 684 -11.65 23.31 28.32
C ARG A 684 -11.82 24.80 28.02
N ASP A 685 -11.35 25.67 28.91
CA ASP A 685 -11.46 27.13 28.80
C ASP A 685 -10.64 27.73 27.65
N ALA A 686 -9.46 27.16 27.36
CA ALA A 686 -8.57 27.65 26.30
C ALA A 686 -9.05 27.30 24.88
N SER A 687 -10.08 26.46 24.73
CA SER A 687 -10.62 26.10 23.42
C SER A 687 -11.52 27.21 22.87
N THR A 688 -11.17 27.78 21.71
CA THR A 688 -12.06 28.69 20.96
C THR A 688 -13.36 28.02 20.50
N ILE A 689 -13.46 26.69 20.63
CA ILE A 689 -14.66 25.88 20.43
C ILE A 689 -14.91 25.09 21.72
N ALA A 690 -15.34 25.78 22.78
CA ALA A 690 -15.62 25.19 24.09
C ALA A 690 -16.62 24.01 24.08
N ARG A 691 -17.37 23.81 22.97
CA ARG A 691 -18.41 22.77 22.84
C ARG A 691 -17.93 21.41 22.29
N ARG A 692 -16.63 21.23 21.99
CA ARG A 692 -16.09 19.98 21.41
C ARG A 692 -15.09 19.23 22.29
N LYS A 693 -14.62 19.82 23.41
CA LYS A 693 -13.54 19.22 24.22
C LYS A 693 -13.98 18.04 25.09
N ASP A 694 -15.23 18.02 25.53
CA ASP A 694 -15.75 16.97 26.41
C ASP A 694 -15.77 15.58 25.76
N VAL A 695 -15.58 15.49 24.44
CA VAL A 695 -15.53 14.22 23.69
C VAL A 695 -14.25 13.42 23.95
N TYR A 696 -13.15 14.09 24.33
CA TYR A 696 -11.82 13.49 24.41
C TYR A 696 -11.28 13.38 25.84
N LEU A 697 -12.06 13.83 26.82
CA LEU A 697 -11.73 13.79 28.24
C LEU A 697 -12.57 12.71 28.92
N PHE A 698 -11.90 11.76 29.58
CA PHE A 698 -12.56 10.75 30.41
C PHE A 698 -12.10 10.89 31.84
N ALA A 699 -13.03 11.15 32.76
CA ALA A 699 -12.75 11.19 34.19
C ALA A 699 -12.43 9.79 34.72
N LEU A 700 -11.38 9.69 35.54
CA LEU A 700 -11.01 8.51 36.30
C LEU A 700 -11.65 8.58 37.70
N ASP A 701 -12.96 8.80 37.74
CA ASP A 701 -13.75 9.06 38.96
C ASP A 701 -14.19 7.79 39.69
N LYS A 702 -13.94 6.61 39.11
CA LYS A 702 -14.43 5.32 39.60
C LYS A 702 -14.09 5.05 41.07
N PHE A 703 -12.96 5.56 41.53
CA PHE A 703 -12.46 5.36 42.89
C PHE A 703 -12.43 6.65 43.71
N SER A 704 -12.90 7.78 43.18
CA SER A 704 -12.96 9.04 43.93
C SER A 704 -13.94 8.91 45.10
N ASP A 705 -13.45 9.19 46.30
CA ASP A 705 -14.20 9.07 47.54
C ASP A 705 -13.81 10.22 48.49
N PRO A 706 -14.67 11.27 48.59
CA PRO A 706 -14.43 12.41 49.48
C PRO A 706 -14.32 12.05 50.96
N GLU A 707 -14.80 10.88 51.38
CA GLU A 707 -14.76 10.40 52.78
C GLU A 707 -13.60 9.43 53.05
N SER A 708 -12.80 9.09 52.02
CA SER A 708 -11.67 8.17 52.16
C SER A 708 -10.56 8.74 53.05
N ILE A 709 -9.78 7.88 53.70
CA ILE A 709 -8.62 8.28 54.52
C ILE A 709 -7.41 8.59 53.63
N ASP A 710 -7.37 8.04 52.42
CA ASP A 710 -6.29 8.28 51.46
C ASP A 710 -6.43 9.69 50.85
N PRO A 711 -5.46 10.59 51.03
CA PRO A 711 -5.50 11.94 50.46
C PRO A 711 -5.61 11.96 48.93
N LEU A 712 -5.19 10.90 48.25
CA LEU A 712 -5.35 10.76 46.80
C LEU A 712 -6.83 10.51 46.45
N LEU A 713 -7.55 9.70 47.25
CA LEU A 713 -8.98 9.36 47.08
C LEU A 713 -9.91 10.55 47.36
N GLN A 714 -9.47 11.48 48.20
CA GLN A 714 -10.17 12.75 48.47
C GLN A 714 -9.94 13.82 47.38
N ALA A 715 -8.89 13.71 46.58
CA ALA A 715 -8.55 14.71 45.59
C ALA A 715 -9.52 14.67 44.40
N PRO A 716 -9.67 15.78 43.64
CA PRO A 716 -10.43 15.78 42.40
C PRO A 716 -9.95 14.68 41.44
N PRO A 717 -10.87 14.01 40.71
CA PRO A 717 -10.51 12.89 39.83
C PRO A 717 -9.53 13.32 38.74
N LEU A 718 -8.58 12.45 38.42
CA LEU A 718 -7.74 12.62 37.25
C LEU A 718 -8.55 12.43 35.96
N GLU A 719 -8.06 12.95 34.85
CA GLU A 719 -8.71 12.81 33.56
C GLU A 719 -7.73 12.27 32.51
N VAL A 720 -8.22 11.40 31.62
CA VAL A 720 -7.48 10.93 30.44
C VAL A 720 -7.85 11.81 29.25
N ASP A 721 -6.89 12.61 28.78
CA ASP A 721 -7.02 13.45 27.60
C ASP A 721 -6.46 12.74 26.37
N GLY A 722 -7.36 12.33 25.48
CA GLY A 722 -7.03 11.73 24.20
C GLY A 722 -6.86 12.74 23.05
N GLU A 723 -7.02 14.05 23.26
CA GLU A 723 -7.12 15.04 22.18
C GLU A 723 -5.89 15.04 21.26
N PHE A 724 -4.70 15.08 21.86
CA PHE A 724 -3.42 15.21 21.15
C PHE A 724 -2.63 13.90 21.04
N MET A 725 -2.85 12.95 21.94
CA MET A 725 -2.18 11.65 21.90
C MET A 725 -3.06 10.54 22.45
N SER A 726 -3.23 9.45 21.70
CA SER A 726 -4.08 8.32 22.11
C SER A 726 -3.84 7.07 21.25
N GLY A 727 -4.52 5.97 21.57
CA GLY A 727 -4.62 4.79 20.72
C GLY A 727 -5.70 4.94 19.63
N PRO A 728 -6.02 3.86 18.88
CA PRO A 728 -7.07 3.90 17.86
C PRO A 728 -8.47 4.12 18.44
N THR A 729 -8.67 3.81 19.72
CA THR A 729 -9.96 3.85 20.42
C THR A 729 -10.55 5.25 20.58
N ARG A 730 -9.73 6.30 20.54
CA ARG A 730 -10.18 7.71 20.49
C ARG A 730 -11.18 7.98 19.36
N PHE A 731 -11.06 7.25 18.26
CA PHE A 731 -11.89 7.44 17.06
C PHE A 731 -13.18 6.60 17.10
N ILE A 732 -13.47 5.88 18.19
CA ILE A 732 -14.70 5.10 18.31
C ILE A 732 -15.86 6.08 18.55
N ASN A 733 -16.87 6.05 17.69
CA ASN A 733 -17.99 6.99 17.76
C ASN A 733 -19.04 6.62 18.82
N HIS A 734 -19.79 7.63 19.21
CA HIS A 734 -20.97 7.46 20.06
C HIS A 734 -22.10 6.69 19.35
N SER A 735 -22.77 5.82 20.09
CA SER A 735 -24.10 5.27 19.75
C SER A 735 -24.98 5.13 21.00
N CYS A 736 -26.25 5.50 20.90
CA CYS A 736 -27.25 5.23 21.96
C CYS A 736 -27.63 3.73 22.03
N GLU A 737 -27.30 2.96 20.99
CA GLU A 737 -27.35 1.50 21.01
C GLU A 737 -25.94 0.98 20.70
N PRO A 738 -25.02 1.05 21.67
CA PRO A 738 -23.62 0.73 21.45
C PRO A 738 -23.41 -0.78 21.29
N ASN A 739 -22.26 -1.16 20.74
CA ASN A 739 -21.82 -2.56 20.68
C ASN A 739 -20.64 -2.85 21.62
N MET A 740 -20.09 -1.81 22.25
CA MET A 740 -19.05 -1.91 23.27
C MET A 740 -19.36 -1.06 24.49
N ARG A 741 -18.64 -1.32 25.58
CA ARG A 741 -18.72 -0.58 26.85
C ARG A 741 -17.33 -0.48 27.49
N ILE A 742 -17.12 0.60 28.24
CA ILE A 742 -15.90 0.84 29.00
C ILE A 742 -16.01 0.21 30.40
N PHE A 743 -14.93 -0.40 30.86
CA PHE A 743 -14.77 -0.96 32.20
C PHE A 743 -13.48 -0.42 32.82
N ALA A 744 -13.55 0.05 34.06
CA ALA A 744 -12.36 0.39 34.83
C ALA A 744 -11.58 -0.89 35.16
N ARG A 745 -10.31 -0.95 34.74
CA ARG A 745 -9.41 -2.07 35.05
C ARG A 745 -8.26 -1.61 35.92
N VAL A 746 -8.09 -2.28 37.06
CA VAL A 746 -7.03 -2.04 38.04
C VAL A 746 -6.00 -3.16 37.95
N GLY A 747 -4.72 -2.81 37.97
CA GLY A 747 -3.64 -3.80 38.05
C GLY A 747 -2.24 -3.21 37.96
N ASP A 748 -1.99 -2.27 37.05
CA ASP A 748 -0.60 -1.90 36.74
C ASP A 748 0.01 -0.84 37.67
N HIS A 749 -0.81 -0.17 38.49
CA HIS A 749 -0.39 0.91 39.36
C HIS A 749 -0.63 0.56 40.83
N ALA A 750 0.24 1.08 41.71
CA ALA A 750 0.04 0.97 43.16
C ALA A 750 -1.20 1.76 43.62
N ASP A 751 -1.58 2.78 42.84
CA ASP A 751 -2.73 3.63 43.08
C ASP A 751 -3.89 3.27 42.13
N LYS A 752 -5.09 3.06 42.71
CA LYS A 752 -6.31 2.71 41.97
C LYS A 752 -6.93 3.91 41.23
N HIS A 753 -6.54 5.14 41.57
CA HIS A 753 -6.93 6.32 40.79
C HIS A 753 -6.44 6.24 39.36
N ILE A 754 -5.27 5.68 39.16
CA ILE A 754 -4.69 5.48 37.85
C ILE A 754 -5.09 4.07 37.40
N HIS A 755 -6.25 3.99 36.76
CA HIS A 755 -6.79 2.74 36.21
C HIS A 755 -6.99 2.84 34.70
N ASP A 756 -6.99 1.68 34.04
CA ASP A 756 -7.22 1.60 32.60
C ASP A 756 -8.72 1.70 32.28
N LEU A 757 -9.05 2.37 31.17
CA LEU A 757 -10.39 2.36 30.57
C LEU A 757 -10.44 1.28 29.49
N ALA A 758 -10.86 0.07 29.84
CA ALA A 758 -10.85 -1.09 28.95
C ALA A 758 -12.18 -1.25 28.18
N LEU A 759 -12.12 -1.35 26.85
CA LEU A 759 -13.30 -1.54 26.00
C LEU A 759 -13.57 -3.02 25.73
N PHE A 760 -14.78 -3.46 26.08
CA PHE A 760 -15.26 -4.82 25.83
C PHE A 760 -16.51 -4.83 24.96
N ALA A 761 -16.63 -5.82 24.08
CA ALA A 761 -17.84 -6.03 23.28
C ALA A 761 -19.00 -6.54 24.15
N ILE A 762 -20.17 -5.89 24.09
CA ILE A 762 -21.37 -6.30 24.88
C ILE A 762 -22.29 -7.26 24.12
N ARG A 763 -22.04 -7.45 22.83
CA ARG A 763 -22.66 -8.44 21.94
C ARG A 763 -21.65 -8.93 20.91
N ASP A 764 -22.02 -9.94 20.13
CA ASP A 764 -21.24 -10.31 18.96
C ASP A 764 -21.30 -9.16 17.93
N ILE A 765 -20.13 -8.83 17.36
CA ILE A 765 -19.94 -7.77 16.39
C ILE A 765 -19.37 -8.43 15.12
N PRO A 766 -20.13 -8.48 14.01
CA PRO A 766 -19.64 -8.97 12.74
C PRO A 766 -18.48 -8.12 12.21
N MET A 767 -17.63 -8.72 11.38
CA MET A 767 -16.57 -8.01 10.67
C MET A 767 -17.12 -6.78 9.92
N GLU A 768 -16.30 -5.74 9.85
CA GLU A 768 -16.56 -4.44 9.20
C GLU A 768 -17.71 -3.60 9.81
N GLU A 769 -18.40 -4.08 10.85
CA GLU A 769 -19.34 -3.27 11.62
C GLU A 769 -18.58 -2.17 12.39
N GLU A 770 -19.13 -0.94 12.41
CA GLU A 770 -18.56 0.17 13.16
C GLU A 770 -18.64 -0.11 14.66
N LEU A 771 -17.50 -0.02 15.33
CA LEU A 771 -17.40 -0.08 16.78
C LEU A 771 -17.92 1.22 17.37
N THR A 772 -18.78 1.11 18.39
CA THR A 772 -19.41 2.25 19.05
C THR A 772 -19.59 1.99 20.54
N PHE A 773 -19.45 3.04 21.36
CA PHE A 773 -19.80 3.01 22.79
C PHE A 773 -20.65 4.23 23.15
N ASP A 774 -21.23 4.21 24.34
CA ASP A 774 -21.98 5.35 24.84
C ASP A 774 -21.05 6.29 25.62
N TYR A 775 -20.97 7.56 25.20
CA TYR A 775 -20.08 8.56 25.81
C TYR A 775 -20.62 9.05 27.16
N VAL A 776 -21.90 8.83 27.42
CA VAL A 776 -22.65 9.35 28.56
C VAL A 776 -23.09 8.20 29.47
N ASP A 777 -22.57 6.98 29.25
CA ASP A 777 -22.89 5.82 30.09
C ASP A 777 -22.45 6.06 31.52
N GLY A 778 -23.41 6.22 32.43
CA GLY A 778 -23.16 6.54 33.85
C GLY A 778 -23.69 7.88 34.32
N LEU A 779 -24.00 8.81 33.41
CA LEU A 779 -24.40 10.19 33.75
C LEU A 779 -25.92 10.37 33.62
N GLU A 780 -26.67 9.86 34.60
CA GLU A 780 -28.14 9.83 34.60
C GLU A 780 -28.79 11.22 34.51
N GLU A 781 -28.13 12.27 35.00
CA GLU A 781 -28.62 13.66 34.94
C GLU A 781 -28.66 14.21 33.50
N LEU A 782 -27.71 13.83 32.64
CA LEU A 782 -27.63 14.29 31.25
C LEU A 782 -28.68 13.61 30.34
N ASP A 783 -29.13 12.42 30.72
CA ASP A 783 -30.22 11.70 30.04
C ASP A 783 -31.56 12.43 30.23
N HIS A 784 -31.77 13.03 31.40
CA HIS A 784 -32.94 13.85 31.71
C HIS A 784 -32.92 15.20 30.97
N ASP A 785 -31.76 15.85 30.89
CA ASP A 785 -31.59 17.16 30.24
C ASP A 785 -31.77 17.10 28.71
N ALA A 786 -31.42 15.98 28.06
CA ALA A 786 -31.61 15.76 26.62
C ALA A 786 -33.08 15.84 26.16
N HIS A 787 -34.03 15.67 27.09
CA HIS A 787 -35.47 15.73 26.84
C HIS A 787 -36.12 17.08 27.22
N ASN A 788 -35.36 18.05 27.74
CA ASN A 788 -35.85 19.36 28.13
C ASN A 788 -35.56 20.45 27.05
N PRO A 789 -36.59 21.02 26.41
CA PRO A 789 -36.43 22.03 25.34
C PRO A 789 -35.64 23.28 25.75
N SER A 790 -35.59 23.61 27.05
CA SER A 790 -34.88 24.79 27.57
C SER A 790 -33.37 24.60 27.73
N GLN A 791 -32.90 23.36 27.92
CA GLN A 791 -31.48 23.01 28.12
C GLN A 791 -30.78 22.59 26.82
N THR A 792 -31.53 22.12 25.81
CA THR A 792 -30.99 21.67 24.50
C THR A 792 -30.31 22.76 23.64
N LYS A 793 -30.45 24.06 23.97
CA LYS A 793 -29.94 25.17 23.15
C LYS A 793 -28.41 25.20 23.04
N ASN A 794 -27.71 24.59 24.00
CA ASN A 794 -26.25 24.49 24.02
C ASN A 794 -25.71 23.08 23.79
N MET A 795 -26.58 22.08 23.65
CA MET A 795 -26.19 20.68 23.57
C MET A 795 -25.75 20.24 22.17
N THR A 796 -24.88 19.24 22.09
CA THR A 796 -24.44 18.61 20.84
C THR A 796 -25.46 17.58 20.35
N LYS A 797 -25.93 17.73 19.10
CA LYS A 797 -26.90 16.81 18.49
C LYS A 797 -26.27 15.42 18.26
N CYS A 798 -26.98 14.37 18.67
CA CYS A 798 -26.59 13.00 18.43
C CYS A 798 -26.85 12.60 16.96
N LEU A 799 -25.84 12.00 16.33
CA LEU A 799 -25.86 11.56 14.92
C LEU A 799 -25.83 10.03 14.79
N CYS A 800 -26.12 9.26 15.84
CA CYS A 800 -25.98 7.80 15.79
C CYS A 800 -27.00 7.09 14.89
N GLY A 801 -28.10 7.75 14.53
CA GLY A 801 -29.14 7.21 13.65
C GLY A 801 -29.92 6.01 14.19
N LYS A 802 -29.78 5.68 15.48
CA LYS A 802 -30.45 4.52 16.11
C LYS A 802 -31.92 4.78 16.44
N PRO A 803 -32.80 3.76 16.38
CA PRO A 803 -34.20 3.91 16.74
C PRO A 803 -34.44 4.44 18.15
N ARG A 804 -33.59 4.05 19.12
CA ARG A 804 -33.63 4.53 20.51
C ARG A 804 -32.59 5.64 20.78
N CYS A 805 -32.46 6.60 19.87
CA CYS A 805 -31.55 7.72 20.03
C CYS A 805 -32.09 8.76 21.02
N ARG A 806 -31.24 9.22 21.96
CA ARG A 806 -31.55 10.29 22.93
C ARG A 806 -31.67 11.69 22.30
N GLY A 807 -31.12 11.87 21.10
CA GLY A 807 -31.18 13.12 20.34
C GLY A 807 -30.03 14.09 20.60
N TYR A 808 -29.50 14.18 21.83
CA TYR A 808 -28.39 15.06 22.23
C TYR A 808 -27.41 14.36 23.17
N LEU A 809 -26.17 14.86 23.30
CA LEU A 809 -25.09 14.19 24.05
C LEU A 809 -24.65 14.93 25.32
N TRP A 810 -24.55 16.26 25.32
CA TRP A 810 -24.35 17.17 26.47
C TRP A 810 -24.35 18.61 25.95
#